data_AF-A0A4P7H612-F1
#
_entry.id   AF-A0A4P7H612-F1
#
_cell.length_a   1.000
_cell.length_b   1.000
_cell.length_c   1.000
_cell.angle_alpha   90.00
_cell.angle_beta   90.00
_cell.angle_gamma   90.00
#
_symmetry.space_group_name_H-M   'P 1'
#
loop_
_entity.id
_entity.type
_entity.pdbx_description
1 polymer ?
#
loop_
_entity_poly.entity_id
_entity_poly.type
_entity_poly.pdbx_seq_one_letter_code
_entity_poly.pdbx_strand_id
1 'polypeptide(L)'
;MTGAALDVVGIPWATKTLGLRLHHEESYSAIDAGQASALPAELAIAELIQPGLRRNPRRAHLLVSTVLGKHLPTDPRVVLDGGNRLGDLVRELLGDREALVLGFAETATGLGHCVAARIGAVGYLHSTRRDVAEAQTLTGFEEGHSHATSHLLQPVPADIFVNDLPLVLVDDEISTGATALDAIRALHAFSPRSHYLLASLVDMRLDADRIAFDKAAAELGVSIDTVCLASGRTVLPDGLVDAVADLPEPELNPVAAQRGSFERVELPWPATVPEGGRHGILRADLAAFDAAVEAAHEVLRSRLELTYPGRPVIVLAHEELMYLPLRLAAELADSGTPTRYQTTTRSPAYVLDEPGYPLRRGFRFTAPESDQEAPRYLYNAHWTAEFSGQPEGAAPVETVDPVLVVVIDPPADTAALVADGGLVDALTASGSDVLVAVIPGADPRALHAARGDATVAGALPEPLHGPEFGSYAAEDVSWLLQDLSDVDLEADVAERERRIQAGVAHYAESLPIEYQPDAAYRSLFDEVLADSAERLALAVATVAELVVAERGDDIVLVSLARAGTPIGILMRRWLRSGRAAGRLDVPHYAVSIVRDRGIDAVALDYLARHHDPTSIVFVDGWTGKGAITRELTEALDAYHAAGGARFNDELAVLADPGHCVRTYGTRDDFLIASACLNSTVSGLVSRTVLNDTLIGPGEFHGAKYYRELADDDVSQRLIDTVTAAFDAVRARVPAAVAAVRDSDRTPTWAGWASVEQVRAEYGVASVNFVKPGVGETTRVLLRRMPWLVLVRDAEAPEHAHIRLLAAARGVPVEVVPDLAYSCMGLIKDVQQP
;
A
#
# COMPACT_ATOMS: atom_id res chain seq x y z
N MET A 1 15.26 -37.79 60.79
CA MET A 1 16.42 -36.99 60.32
C MET A 1 15.93 -36.21 59.11
N THR A 2 15.17 -35.12 59.27
CA THR A 2 15.68 -33.74 59.38
C THR A 2 16.82 -33.45 58.41
N GLY A 3 16.50 -33.43 57.12
CA GLY A 3 17.29 -32.71 56.12
C GLY A 3 16.66 -31.33 55.98
N ALA A 4 17.16 -30.36 56.76
CA ALA A 4 16.84 -28.96 56.53
C ALA A 4 17.30 -28.61 55.11
N ALA A 5 16.36 -28.27 54.23
CA ALA A 5 16.68 -27.67 52.95
C ALA A 5 17.42 -26.37 53.25
N LEU A 6 18.69 -26.31 52.87
CA LEU A 6 19.45 -25.07 52.84
C LEU A 6 18.68 -24.13 51.89
N ASP A 7 18.05 -23.11 52.45
CA ASP A 7 17.64 -21.93 51.68
C ASP A 7 18.92 -21.23 51.22
N VAL A 8 19.40 -21.65 50.05
CA VAL A 8 20.44 -20.93 49.32
C VAL A 8 19.74 -19.75 48.65
N VAL A 9 19.83 -18.59 49.30
CA VAL A 9 19.39 -17.29 48.77
C VAL A 9 20.03 -17.08 47.39
N GLY A 10 19.22 -16.71 46.38
CA GLY A 10 19.70 -16.33 45.04
C GLY A 10 19.55 -17.37 43.92
N ILE A 11 19.06 -18.59 44.18
CA ILE A 11 18.73 -19.55 43.11
C ILE A 11 17.29 -19.34 42.62
N PRO A 12 17.03 -19.18 41.30
CA PRO A 12 15.68 -19.03 40.78
C PRO A 12 14.76 -20.20 41.18
N TRP A 13 13.50 -19.90 41.48
CA TRP A 13 12.52 -20.89 41.92
C TRP A 13 12.37 -22.04 40.93
N ALA A 14 12.28 -21.76 39.63
CA ALA A 14 12.14 -22.80 38.60
C ALA A 14 13.37 -23.73 38.54
N THR A 15 14.56 -23.20 38.86
CA THR A 15 15.78 -23.99 38.97
C THR A 15 15.79 -24.84 40.23
N LYS A 16 15.45 -24.25 41.38
CA LYS A 16 15.41 -24.92 42.68
C LYS A 16 14.37 -26.04 42.71
N THR A 17 13.18 -25.78 42.18
CA THR A 17 12.00 -26.62 42.34
C THR A 17 11.83 -27.61 41.20
N LEU A 18 12.05 -27.19 39.95
CA LEU A 18 11.81 -28.02 38.78
C LEU A 18 13.11 -28.53 38.14
N GLY A 19 14.25 -27.88 38.39
CA GLY A 19 15.54 -28.26 37.80
C GLY A 19 15.82 -27.61 36.45
N LEU A 20 15.04 -26.61 36.03
CA LEU A 20 15.27 -25.79 34.84
C LEU A 20 16.54 -24.94 35.03
N ARG A 21 17.58 -25.16 34.22
CA ARG A 21 18.87 -24.45 34.37
C ARG A 21 19.23 -23.68 33.11
N LEU A 22 19.82 -22.51 33.30
CA LEU A 22 20.47 -21.73 32.26
C LEU A 22 21.99 -21.86 32.46
N HIS A 23 22.70 -22.24 31.41
CA HIS A 23 24.16 -22.32 31.41
C HIS A 23 24.71 -21.20 30.56
N HIS A 24 25.56 -20.38 31.16
CA HIS A 24 26.32 -19.36 30.46
C HIS A 24 27.56 -19.96 29.79
N GLU A 25 27.86 -19.52 28.58
CA GLU A 25 29.05 -19.94 27.82
C GLU A 25 29.98 -18.74 27.57
N GLU A 26 29.49 -17.69 26.92
CA GLU A 26 30.31 -16.52 26.58
C GLU A 26 29.49 -15.21 26.66
N SER A 27 30.15 -14.11 27.01
CA SER A 27 29.61 -12.75 26.98
C SER A 27 30.30 -11.96 25.87
N TYR A 28 29.54 -11.14 25.16
CA TYR A 28 30.06 -10.30 24.09
C TYR A 28 29.77 -8.83 24.42
N SER A 29 30.81 -8.00 24.39
CA SER A 29 30.69 -6.58 24.66
C SER A 29 31.62 -5.78 23.75
N ALA A 30 31.10 -4.75 23.10
CA ALA A 30 31.86 -3.78 22.31
C ALA A 30 32.17 -2.49 23.11
N ILE A 31 32.26 -2.55 24.45
CA ILE A 31 32.34 -1.33 25.26
C ILE A 31 33.67 -0.61 25.03
N ASP A 32 33.58 0.63 24.57
CA ASP A 32 34.61 1.63 24.73
C ASP A 32 34.52 2.20 26.16
N ALA A 33 35.60 2.10 26.94
CA ALA A 33 35.63 2.25 28.41
C ALA A 33 35.27 3.66 28.97
N GLY A 34 34.68 4.55 28.16
CA GLY A 34 34.41 5.95 28.46
C GLY A 34 32.93 6.37 28.52
N GLN A 35 31.95 5.52 28.19
CA GLN A 35 30.52 5.87 28.25
C GLN A 35 29.86 5.46 29.57
N ALA A 36 28.98 6.33 30.11
CA ALA A 36 28.15 5.99 31.26
C ALA A 36 27.15 4.90 30.86
N SER A 37 27.19 3.76 31.57
CA SER A 37 26.43 2.56 31.26
C SER A 37 25.52 2.18 32.42
N ALA A 38 24.27 1.79 32.13
CA ALA A 38 23.32 1.35 33.13
C ALA A 38 23.50 -0.15 33.48
N LEU A 39 24.02 -0.92 32.53
CA LEU A 39 24.34 -2.33 32.66
C LEU A 39 25.80 -2.57 33.08
N PRO A 40 26.11 -3.72 33.71
CA PRO A 40 27.49 -4.16 33.97
C PRO A 40 28.32 -4.30 32.69
N ALA A 41 29.65 -4.23 32.78
CA ALA A 41 30.51 -4.29 31.59
C ALA A 41 30.43 -5.63 30.86
N GLU A 42 30.48 -6.72 31.61
CA GLU A 42 30.28 -8.09 31.12
C GLU A 42 28.87 -8.53 31.48
N LEU A 43 28.16 -9.15 30.53
CA LEU A 43 26.75 -9.54 30.69
C LEU A 43 26.61 -11.06 30.67
N ALA A 44 26.45 -11.67 31.84
CA ALA A 44 26.14 -13.08 31.93
C ALA A 44 24.66 -13.33 31.55
N ILE A 45 24.33 -14.54 31.10
CA ILE A 45 22.95 -14.91 30.75
C ILE A 45 21.95 -14.60 31.89
N ALA A 46 22.35 -14.84 33.13
CA ALA A 46 21.49 -14.61 34.30
C ALA A 46 21.17 -13.12 34.55
N GLU A 47 21.95 -12.20 33.98
CA GLU A 47 21.71 -10.76 34.04
C GLU A 47 20.74 -10.29 32.94
N LEU A 48 20.59 -11.07 31.87
CA LEU A 48 19.73 -10.78 30.73
C LEU A 48 18.35 -11.47 30.82
N ILE A 49 18.31 -12.68 31.40
CA ILE A 49 17.12 -13.52 31.46
C ILE A 49 17.02 -14.34 32.76
N GLN A 50 15.79 -14.61 33.17
CA GLN A 50 15.44 -15.50 34.29
C GLN A 50 14.53 -16.65 33.83
N PRO A 51 14.63 -17.84 34.45
CA PRO A 51 13.79 -18.98 34.10
C PRO A 51 12.35 -18.79 34.61
N GLY A 52 11.42 -18.61 33.68
CA GLY A 52 9.97 -18.60 33.92
C GLY A 52 9.28 -19.81 33.29
N LEU A 53 7.96 -19.88 33.45
CA LEU A 53 7.14 -21.00 32.96
C LEU A 53 5.95 -20.52 32.15
N ARG A 54 5.40 -21.43 31.34
CA ARG A 54 4.11 -21.28 30.67
C ARG A 54 3.43 -22.63 30.55
N ARG A 55 2.10 -22.64 30.60
CA ARG A 55 1.31 -23.86 30.39
C ARG A 55 1.14 -24.13 28.89
N ASN A 56 2.08 -24.88 28.33
CA ASN A 56 2.05 -25.27 26.92
C ASN A 56 2.54 -26.72 26.78
N PRO A 57 1.79 -27.58 26.06
CA PRO A 57 2.09 -29.01 25.97
C PRO A 57 3.37 -29.34 25.19
N ARG A 58 3.92 -28.39 24.43
CA ARG A 58 5.15 -28.56 23.63
C ARG A 58 6.37 -27.90 24.27
N ARG A 59 6.20 -26.77 24.96
CA ARG A 59 7.31 -25.98 25.52
C ARG A 59 6.87 -25.26 26.80
N ALA A 60 7.17 -25.85 27.95
CA ALA A 60 6.76 -25.37 29.28
C ALA A 60 7.67 -24.30 29.91
N HIS A 61 8.90 -24.11 29.39
CA HIS A 61 9.80 -23.05 29.86
C HIS A 61 9.56 -21.73 29.11
N LEU A 62 9.89 -20.62 29.77
CA LEU A 62 9.91 -19.26 29.24
C LEU A 62 11.19 -18.58 29.72
N LEU A 63 11.90 -17.84 28.86
CA LEU A 63 13.00 -16.97 29.30
C LEU A 63 12.43 -15.57 29.54
N VAL A 64 12.45 -15.13 30.79
CA VAL A 64 11.92 -13.82 31.20
C VAL A 64 13.06 -12.82 31.14
N SER A 65 13.03 -11.93 30.14
CA SER A 65 14.02 -10.85 30.06
C SER A 65 13.93 -9.88 31.23
N THR A 66 15.08 -9.58 31.83
CA THR A 66 15.29 -8.57 32.87
C THR A 66 15.62 -7.20 32.30
N VAL A 67 15.97 -7.12 31.02
CA VAL A 67 16.48 -5.90 30.36
C VAL A 67 15.54 -5.32 29.31
N LEU A 68 14.47 -6.01 28.90
CA LEU A 68 13.56 -5.52 27.84
C LEU A 68 12.32 -4.77 28.32
N GLY A 69 11.98 -4.84 29.60
CA GLY A 69 10.69 -4.33 30.08
C GLY A 69 9.48 -5.15 29.59
N LYS A 70 9.65 -6.38 29.11
CA LYS A 70 8.49 -7.18 28.64
C LYS A 70 7.59 -7.64 29.78
N HIS A 71 8.14 -8.41 30.71
CA HIS A 71 7.36 -8.98 31.82
C HIS A 71 7.69 -8.36 33.19
N LEU A 72 8.77 -7.59 33.26
CA LEU A 72 9.28 -6.96 34.46
C LEU A 72 9.29 -5.44 34.25
N PRO A 73 8.84 -4.62 35.22
CA PRO A 73 9.10 -3.19 35.21
C PRO A 73 10.61 -2.93 35.28
N THR A 74 11.19 -2.40 34.19
CA THR A 74 12.64 -2.21 34.05
C THR A 74 12.97 -0.71 34.02
N ASP A 75 14.17 -0.33 34.46
CA ASP A 75 14.65 1.06 34.25
C ASP A 75 14.73 1.32 32.73
N PRO A 76 14.08 2.36 32.18
CA PRO A 76 14.13 2.63 30.74
C PRO A 76 15.56 2.79 30.21
N ARG A 77 16.50 3.28 31.04
CA ARG A 77 17.91 3.42 30.66
C ARG A 77 18.62 2.07 30.52
N VAL A 78 18.22 1.06 31.30
CA VAL A 78 18.71 -0.32 31.15
C VAL A 78 18.23 -0.92 29.83
N VAL A 79 16.98 -0.67 29.44
CA VAL A 79 16.41 -1.14 28.17
C VAL A 79 17.14 -0.52 26.98
N LEU A 80 17.35 0.80 27.01
CA LEU A 80 18.10 1.53 25.99
C LEU A 80 19.55 1.05 25.90
N ASP A 81 20.23 0.86 27.03
CA ASP A 81 21.62 0.38 27.08
C ASP A 81 21.76 -1.04 26.51
N GLY A 82 20.83 -1.95 26.84
CA GLY A 82 20.80 -3.29 26.25
C GLY A 82 20.69 -3.28 24.72
N GLY A 83 19.78 -2.46 24.18
CA GLY A 83 19.63 -2.28 22.73
C GLY A 83 20.83 -1.59 22.08
N ASN A 84 21.44 -0.61 22.75
CA ASN A 84 22.63 0.10 22.25
C ASN A 84 23.85 -0.83 22.17
N ARG A 85 24.09 -1.65 23.20
CA ARG A 85 25.20 -2.62 23.17
C ARG A 85 25.04 -3.67 22.08
N LEU A 86 23.81 -4.12 21.84
CA LEU A 86 23.52 -5.02 20.72
C LEU A 86 23.78 -4.32 19.38
N GLY A 87 23.37 -3.04 19.26
CA GLY A 87 23.67 -2.20 18.11
C GLY A 87 25.17 -2.01 17.87
N ASP A 88 25.98 -1.89 18.93
CA ASP A 88 27.43 -1.77 18.80
C ASP A 88 28.07 -3.05 18.21
N LEU A 89 27.63 -4.23 18.63
CA LEU A 89 28.05 -5.50 18.03
C LEU A 89 27.61 -5.63 16.56
N VAL A 90 26.39 -5.19 16.23
CA VAL A 90 25.91 -5.13 14.85
C VAL A 90 26.80 -4.20 14.01
N ARG A 91 27.15 -3.02 14.55
CA ARG A 91 28.02 -2.04 13.89
C ARG A 91 29.43 -2.60 13.64
N GLU A 92 30.01 -3.30 14.61
CA GLU A 92 31.33 -3.91 14.47
C GLU A 92 31.39 -4.89 13.28
N LEU A 93 30.33 -5.69 13.11
CA LEU A 93 30.23 -6.67 12.03
C LEU A 93 29.87 -6.03 10.67
N LEU A 94 29.03 -4.99 10.67
CA LEU A 94 28.66 -4.27 9.45
C LEU A 94 29.81 -3.43 8.90
N GLY A 95 30.66 -2.86 9.77
CA GLY A 95 31.65 -1.85 9.41
C GLY A 95 30.99 -0.56 8.92
N ASP A 96 31.50 0.01 7.83
CA ASP A 96 30.96 1.25 7.24
C ASP A 96 29.71 1.04 6.37
N ARG A 97 29.20 -0.20 6.27
CA ARG A 97 28.05 -0.54 5.43
C ARG A 97 26.76 0.00 6.06
N GLU A 98 25.93 0.62 5.23
CA GLU A 98 24.55 0.95 5.60
C GLU A 98 23.68 -0.31 5.69
N ALA A 99 22.64 -0.28 6.52
CA ALA A 99 21.75 -1.41 6.71
C ALA A 99 20.30 -0.97 6.98
N LEU A 100 19.38 -1.88 6.69
CA LEU A 100 18.01 -1.86 7.20
C LEU A 100 17.91 -2.75 8.43
N VAL A 101 17.02 -2.39 9.35
CA VAL A 101 16.73 -3.20 10.54
C VAL A 101 15.27 -3.61 10.54
N LEU A 102 15.01 -4.89 10.81
CA LEU A 102 13.67 -5.46 10.97
C LEU A 102 13.56 -6.12 12.34
N GLY A 103 12.68 -5.61 13.20
CA GLY A 103 12.35 -6.22 14.48
C GLY A 103 11.18 -7.21 14.36
N PHE A 104 11.26 -8.36 15.01
CA PHE A 104 10.13 -9.28 15.06
C PHE A 104 9.12 -8.85 16.12
N ALA A 105 7.86 -8.65 15.69
CA ALA A 105 6.78 -8.51 16.64
C ALA A 105 6.57 -9.81 17.42
N GLU A 106 6.28 -9.74 18.71
CA GLU A 106 6.00 -8.51 19.46
C GLU A 106 7.26 -7.95 20.15
N THR A 107 8.08 -8.83 20.71
CA THR A 107 9.05 -8.49 21.76
C THR A 107 10.27 -7.74 21.26
N ALA A 108 10.68 -7.99 20.03
CA ALA A 108 11.83 -7.33 19.46
C ALA A 108 11.49 -6.02 18.74
N THR A 109 10.22 -5.57 18.77
CA THR A 109 9.83 -4.28 18.19
C THR A 109 10.51 -3.08 18.89
N GLY A 110 10.65 -3.11 20.22
CA GLY A 110 11.39 -2.09 20.96
C GLY A 110 12.91 -2.25 20.82
N LEU A 111 13.39 -3.49 20.95
CA LEU A 111 14.81 -3.82 20.87
C LEU A 111 15.40 -3.49 19.50
N GLY A 112 14.73 -3.90 18.43
CA GLY A 112 15.13 -3.63 17.05
C GLY A 112 15.19 -2.14 16.74
N HIS A 113 14.28 -1.35 17.30
CA HIS A 113 14.31 0.10 17.14
C HIS A 113 15.52 0.71 17.86
N CYS A 114 15.86 0.24 19.07
CA CYS A 114 17.07 0.67 19.78
C CYS A 114 18.33 0.34 18.97
N VAL A 115 18.42 -0.86 18.40
CA VAL A 115 19.52 -1.28 17.51
C VAL A 115 19.61 -0.35 16.30
N ALA A 116 18.48 -0.10 15.63
CA ALA A 116 18.43 0.76 14.45
C ALA A 116 18.87 2.20 14.72
N ALA A 117 18.36 2.78 15.81
CA ALA A 117 18.75 4.12 16.26
C ALA A 117 20.25 4.15 16.58
N ARG A 118 20.75 3.12 17.30
CA ARG A 118 22.17 3.06 17.67
C ARG A 118 23.09 2.96 16.46
N ILE A 119 22.76 2.16 15.45
CA ILE A 119 23.61 1.98 14.27
C ILE A 119 23.45 3.11 13.24
N GLY A 120 22.42 3.95 13.39
CA GLY A 120 22.05 4.95 12.39
C GLY A 120 21.56 4.30 11.10
N ALA A 121 20.72 3.26 11.23
CA ALA A 121 20.18 2.51 10.10
C ALA A 121 19.50 3.43 9.07
N VAL A 122 19.44 2.98 7.81
CA VAL A 122 18.72 3.72 6.75
C VAL A 122 17.23 3.79 7.06
N GLY A 123 16.70 2.71 7.64
CA GLY A 123 15.35 2.64 8.17
C GLY A 123 15.16 1.44 9.08
N TYR A 124 14.11 1.51 9.88
CA TYR A 124 13.66 0.45 10.78
C TYR A 124 12.20 0.12 10.51
N LEU A 125 11.89 -1.18 10.41
CA LEU A 125 10.53 -1.71 10.36
C LEU A 125 10.39 -2.77 11.45
N HIS A 126 9.18 -3.06 11.86
CA HIS A 126 8.91 -4.33 12.52
C HIS A 126 7.77 -5.05 11.82
N SER A 127 7.74 -6.38 11.96
CA SER A 127 6.52 -7.10 11.59
C SER A 127 5.36 -6.64 12.46
N THR A 128 4.15 -6.71 11.92
CA THR A 128 2.92 -6.35 12.65
C THR A 128 1.92 -7.48 12.50
N ARG A 129 1.08 -7.66 13.53
CA ARG A 129 -0.10 -8.54 13.48
C ARG A 129 -1.39 -7.72 13.44
N ARG A 130 -1.27 -6.39 13.37
CA ARG A 130 -2.39 -5.45 13.23
C ARG A 130 -2.57 -5.14 11.75
N ASP A 131 -3.81 -5.22 11.29
CA ASP A 131 -4.20 -4.67 10.00
C ASP A 131 -4.59 -3.20 10.22
N VAL A 132 -3.78 -2.29 9.68
CA VAL A 132 -4.08 -0.85 9.74
C VAL A 132 -4.79 -0.47 8.46
N ALA A 133 -5.99 0.09 8.59
CA ALA A 133 -6.74 0.62 7.46
C ALA A 133 -5.85 1.57 6.64
N GLU A 134 -5.90 1.46 5.32
CA GLU A 134 -5.20 2.34 4.38
C GLU A 134 -3.68 2.11 4.27
N ALA A 135 -3.09 1.25 5.11
CA ALA A 135 -1.70 0.82 4.96
C ALA A 135 -1.56 -0.29 3.90
N GLN A 136 -0.57 -0.16 3.01
CA GLN A 136 -0.26 -1.22 2.05
C GLN A 136 0.53 -2.34 2.71
N THR A 137 0.09 -3.58 2.53
CA THR A 137 0.85 -4.76 2.99
C THR A 137 1.77 -5.23 1.88
N LEU A 138 3.08 -5.17 2.12
CA LEU A 138 4.13 -5.53 1.16
C LEU A 138 4.24 -7.05 0.99
N THR A 139 4.35 -7.76 2.12
CA THR A 139 4.42 -9.22 2.18
C THR A 139 4.09 -9.69 3.60
N GLY A 140 3.89 -10.99 3.77
CA GLY A 140 3.73 -11.61 5.08
C GLY A 140 4.37 -12.98 5.17
N PHE A 141 4.64 -13.43 6.39
CA PHE A 141 5.20 -14.76 6.68
C PHE A 141 4.53 -15.39 7.89
N GLU A 142 4.56 -16.71 7.97
CA GLU A 142 3.98 -17.47 9.08
C GLU A 142 5.05 -17.87 10.09
N GLU A 143 4.72 -17.76 11.39
CA GLU A 143 5.57 -18.27 12.46
C GLU A 143 5.24 -19.75 12.71
N GLY A 144 6.15 -20.68 12.36
CA GLY A 144 5.87 -22.12 12.30
C GLY A 144 5.52 -22.85 13.62
N HIS A 145 5.34 -22.15 14.74
CA HIS A 145 5.16 -22.76 16.07
C HIS A 145 3.99 -22.19 16.91
N SER A 146 3.20 -21.26 16.38
CA SER A 146 1.99 -20.74 17.02
C SER A 146 0.77 -21.05 16.14
N HIS A 147 -0.34 -21.42 16.76
CA HIS A 147 -1.59 -21.64 16.04
C HIS A 147 -2.04 -20.32 15.38
N ALA A 148 -1.83 -20.20 14.06
CA ALA A 148 -2.36 -19.17 13.17
C ALA A 148 -2.04 -17.70 13.52
N THR A 149 -0.79 -17.26 13.34
CA THR A 149 -0.46 -15.82 13.31
C THR A 149 0.40 -15.48 12.09
N SER A 150 -0.23 -14.88 11.08
CA SER A 150 0.45 -14.21 9.96
C SER A 150 1.14 -12.94 10.47
N HIS A 151 2.41 -12.76 10.14
CA HIS A 151 3.14 -11.51 10.30
C HIS A 151 3.03 -10.72 9.00
N LEU A 152 2.67 -9.45 9.09
CA LEU A 152 2.58 -8.52 7.97
C LEU A 152 3.76 -7.53 8.01
N LEU A 153 4.17 -7.06 6.83
CA LEU A 153 5.07 -5.92 6.67
C LEU A 153 4.31 -4.80 5.95
N GLN A 154 4.18 -3.64 6.59
CA GLN A 154 3.40 -2.51 6.08
C GLN A 154 4.20 -1.20 5.93
N PRO A 155 5.36 -1.19 5.22
CA PRO A 155 6.18 0.00 5.05
C PRO A 155 5.51 1.07 4.17
N VAL A 156 5.82 2.34 4.46
CA VAL A 156 5.26 3.49 3.73
C VAL A 156 6.37 4.45 3.27
N PRO A 157 6.64 4.64 1.96
CA PRO A 157 6.19 3.80 0.85
C PRO A 157 6.74 2.36 0.90
N ALA A 158 6.05 1.49 0.16
CA ALA A 158 6.33 0.06 0.06
C ALA A 158 7.75 -0.27 -0.42
N ASP A 159 8.31 0.57 -1.29
CA ASP A 159 9.60 0.42 -1.95
C ASP A 159 10.81 0.73 -1.05
N ILE A 160 10.63 1.38 0.12
CA ILE A 160 11.70 1.59 1.10
C ILE A 160 12.41 0.27 1.44
N PHE A 161 11.66 -0.84 1.44
CA PHE A 161 12.17 -2.17 1.75
C PHE A 161 12.70 -2.95 0.55
N VAL A 162 12.70 -2.37 -0.65
CA VAL A 162 13.19 -2.98 -1.90
C VAL A 162 14.54 -2.35 -2.27
N ASN A 163 15.63 -2.91 -1.74
CA ASN A 163 17.01 -2.50 -2.04
C ASN A 163 17.97 -3.68 -1.83
N ASP A 164 19.28 -3.48 -1.93
CA ASP A 164 20.30 -4.53 -1.80
C ASP A 164 21.10 -4.44 -0.48
N LEU A 165 20.76 -3.51 0.42
CA LEU A 165 21.44 -3.31 1.69
C LEU A 165 21.40 -4.58 2.57
N PRO A 166 22.41 -4.80 3.41
CA PRO A 166 22.33 -5.75 4.52
C PRO A 166 21.05 -5.59 5.33
N LEU A 167 20.40 -6.71 5.64
CA LEU A 167 19.20 -6.74 6.49
C LEU A 167 19.54 -7.31 7.88
N VAL A 168 19.42 -6.47 8.90
CA VAL A 168 19.58 -6.85 10.30
C VAL A 168 18.23 -7.28 10.85
N LEU A 169 18.10 -8.55 11.21
CA LEU A 169 16.93 -9.10 11.87
C LEU A 169 17.17 -9.10 13.38
N VAL A 170 16.24 -8.56 14.15
CA VAL A 170 16.39 -8.45 15.61
C VAL A 170 15.32 -9.28 16.30
N ASP A 171 15.77 -10.12 17.23
CA ASP A 171 14.93 -10.94 18.11
C ASP A 171 15.38 -10.81 19.58
N ASP A 172 14.58 -11.24 20.55
CA ASP A 172 15.00 -11.24 21.96
C ASP A 172 15.89 -12.44 22.30
N GLU A 173 15.51 -13.64 21.86
CA GLU A 173 16.27 -14.88 22.03
C GLU A 173 16.38 -15.66 20.72
N ILE A 174 17.52 -16.33 20.51
CA ILE A 174 17.63 -17.37 19.48
C ILE A 174 17.65 -18.72 20.19
N SER A 175 16.64 -19.55 19.98
CA SER A 175 16.60 -20.93 20.48
C SER A 175 17.16 -21.90 19.45
N THR A 176 16.33 -22.45 18.55
CA THR A 176 16.81 -23.23 17.38
C THR A 176 17.11 -22.32 16.19
N GLY A 177 16.56 -21.10 16.17
CA GLY A 177 16.64 -20.16 15.05
C GLY A 177 15.84 -20.55 13.81
N ALA A 178 14.98 -21.57 13.89
CA ALA A 178 14.12 -22.00 12.78
C ALA A 178 13.22 -20.85 12.27
N THR A 179 12.57 -20.12 13.20
CA THR A 179 11.74 -18.96 12.87
C THR A 179 12.52 -17.89 12.09
N ALA A 180 13.75 -17.58 12.53
CA ALA A 180 14.60 -16.61 11.86
C ALA A 180 14.99 -17.08 10.45
N LEU A 181 15.31 -18.36 10.26
CA LEU A 181 15.61 -18.91 8.93
C LEU A 181 14.39 -18.90 8.00
N ASP A 182 13.20 -19.23 8.51
CA ASP A 182 11.97 -19.17 7.71
C ASP A 182 11.63 -17.74 7.31
N ALA A 183 11.81 -16.78 8.23
CA ALA A 183 11.69 -15.35 7.91
C ALA A 183 12.72 -14.90 6.87
N ILE A 184 14.00 -15.30 7.00
CA ILE A 184 15.04 -15.00 5.99
C ILE A 184 14.65 -15.55 4.63
N ARG A 185 14.19 -16.80 4.53
CA ARG A 185 13.76 -17.41 3.25
C ARG A 185 12.59 -16.66 2.63
N ALA A 186 11.57 -16.32 3.43
CA ALA A 186 10.40 -15.59 2.96
C ALA A 186 10.79 -14.18 2.46
N LEU A 187 11.61 -13.46 3.24
CA LEU A 187 12.12 -12.14 2.88
C LEU A 187 13.02 -12.20 1.64
N HIS A 188 13.89 -13.21 1.53
CA HIS A 188 14.79 -13.39 0.41
C HIS A 188 14.05 -13.68 -0.89
N ALA A 189 12.97 -14.47 -0.84
CA ALA A 189 12.12 -14.72 -2.01
C ALA A 189 11.43 -13.45 -2.54
N PHE A 190 11.19 -12.48 -1.65
CA PHE A 190 10.53 -11.22 -1.99
C PHE A 190 11.53 -10.10 -2.38
N SER A 191 12.55 -9.86 -1.55
CA SER A 191 13.61 -8.86 -1.75
C SER A 191 14.96 -9.50 -1.42
N PRO A 192 15.63 -10.13 -2.41
CA PRO A 192 16.89 -10.84 -2.19
C PRO A 192 17.99 -9.92 -1.66
N ARG A 193 18.64 -10.31 -0.56
CA ARG A 193 19.83 -9.63 0.00
C ARG A 193 21.05 -10.51 -0.11
N SER A 194 22.22 -9.88 -0.27
CA SER A 194 23.51 -10.58 -0.24
C SER A 194 23.97 -10.94 1.18
N HIS A 195 23.47 -10.20 2.18
CA HIS A 195 23.89 -10.33 3.58
C HIS A 195 22.70 -10.15 4.54
N TYR A 196 22.49 -11.15 5.40
CA TYR A 196 21.58 -11.10 6.54
C TYR A 196 22.38 -11.16 7.84
N LEU A 197 21.97 -10.39 8.84
CA LEU A 197 22.59 -10.37 10.16
C LEU A 197 21.50 -10.57 11.21
N LEU A 198 21.58 -11.63 12.01
CA LEU A 198 20.64 -11.90 13.09
C LEU A 198 21.23 -11.41 14.42
N ALA A 199 20.53 -10.50 15.10
CA ALA A 199 20.94 -9.92 16.38
C ALA A 199 19.96 -10.32 17.48
N SER A 200 20.46 -10.79 18.62
CA SER A 200 19.63 -11.12 19.79
C SER A 200 20.26 -10.74 21.12
N LEU A 201 19.48 -10.70 22.21
CA LEU A 201 20.10 -10.58 23.54
C LEU A 201 20.88 -11.84 23.89
N VAL A 202 20.25 -12.99 23.66
CA VAL A 202 20.85 -14.30 23.97
C VAL A 202 20.80 -15.26 22.78
N ASP A 203 21.86 -16.03 22.60
CA ASP A 203 21.92 -17.15 21.65
C ASP A 203 22.02 -18.48 22.43
N MET A 204 20.96 -19.27 22.34
CA MET A 204 20.78 -20.56 23.04
C MET A 204 20.89 -21.76 22.09
N ARG A 205 21.37 -21.55 20.86
CA ARG A 205 21.52 -22.58 19.82
C ARG A 205 22.55 -23.64 20.18
N LEU A 206 22.23 -24.88 19.84
CA LEU A 206 23.20 -25.97 19.84
C LEU A 206 24.01 -25.98 18.53
N ASP A 207 25.10 -26.73 18.49
CA ASP A 207 25.95 -26.87 17.29
C ASP A 207 25.16 -27.30 16.05
N ALA A 208 24.18 -28.19 16.20
CA ALA A 208 23.33 -28.65 15.11
C ALA A 208 22.48 -27.51 14.51
N ASP A 209 22.02 -26.57 15.34
CA ASP A 209 21.25 -25.41 14.91
C ASP A 209 22.16 -24.40 14.17
N ARG A 210 23.40 -24.22 14.63
CA ARG A 210 24.42 -23.40 13.93
C ARG A 210 24.72 -23.94 12.53
N ILE A 211 24.89 -25.26 12.39
CA ILE A 211 25.06 -25.91 11.08
C ILE A 211 23.86 -25.69 10.15
N ALA A 212 22.64 -25.60 10.70
CA ALA A 212 21.45 -25.33 9.90
C ALA A 212 21.47 -23.92 9.27
N PHE A 213 22.07 -22.93 9.96
CA PHE A 213 22.29 -21.59 9.41
C PHE A 213 23.31 -21.62 8.27
N ASP A 214 24.44 -22.30 8.44
CA ASP A 214 25.46 -22.45 7.38
C ASP A 214 24.86 -23.10 6.12
N LYS A 215 24.02 -24.12 6.32
CA LYS A 215 23.32 -24.80 5.22
C LYS A 215 22.34 -23.86 4.52
N ALA A 216 21.57 -23.06 5.27
CA ALA A 216 20.62 -22.10 4.71
C ALA A 216 21.35 -20.98 3.94
N ALA A 217 22.48 -20.49 4.46
CA ALA A 217 23.33 -19.52 3.78
C ALA A 217 23.83 -20.06 2.43
N ALA A 218 24.32 -21.30 2.42
CA ALA A 218 24.78 -21.97 1.20
C ALA A 218 23.64 -22.27 0.20
N GLU A 219 22.45 -22.63 0.71
CA GLU A 219 21.24 -22.86 -0.10
C GLU A 219 20.79 -21.59 -0.83
N LEU A 220 20.80 -20.46 -0.14
CA LEU A 220 20.36 -19.16 -0.68
C LEU A 220 21.46 -18.42 -1.45
N GLY A 221 22.74 -18.81 -1.29
CA GLY A 221 23.87 -18.11 -1.89
C GLY A 221 24.15 -16.75 -1.25
N VAL A 222 23.95 -16.63 0.06
CA VAL A 222 24.07 -15.38 0.85
C VAL A 222 25.00 -15.56 2.04
N SER A 223 25.42 -14.48 2.70
CA SER A 223 26.00 -14.56 4.05
C SER A 223 24.91 -14.39 5.11
N ILE A 224 24.97 -15.22 6.16
CA ILE A 224 24.11 -15.11 7.34
C ILE A 224 25.02 -15.06 8.57
N ASP A 225 25.19 -13.87 9.13
CA ASP A 225 25.98 -13.67 10.35
C ASP A 225 25.07 -13.55 11.57
N THR A 226 25.59 -13.84 12.77
CA THR A 226 24.83 -13.73 14.02
C THR A 226 25.63 -13.02 15.11
N VAL A 227 24.98 -12.12 15.85
CA VAL A 227 25.54 -11.44 17.03
C VAL A 227 24.59 -11.55 18.22
N CYS A 228 25.13 -11.65 19.42
CA CYS A 228 24.34 -11.65 20.66
C CYS A 228 25.11 -11.01 21.81
N LEU A 229 24.43 -10.61 22.89
CA LEU A 229 25.11 -10.10 24.10
C LEU A 229 25.68 -11.24 24.96
N ALA A 230 25.04 -12.40 24.97
CA ALA A 230 25.54 -13.59 25.64
C ALA A 230 25.10 -14.88 24.94
N SER A 231 25.94 -15.91 24.96
CA SER A 231 25.62 -17.25 24.48
C SER A 231 25.56 -18.27 25.62
N GLY A 232 24.81 -19.34 25.39
CA GLY A 232 24.70 -20.43 26.33
C GLY A 232 23.69 -21.49 25.93
N ARG A 233 23.13 -22.18 26.93
CA ARG A 233 22.13 -23.24 26.69
C ARG A 233 21.15 -23.41 27.83
N THR A 234 19.93 -23.84 27.48
CA THR A 234 18.88 -24.20 28.42
C THR A 234 18.89 -25.70 28.66
N VAL A 235 18.97 -26.12 29.93
CA VAL A 235 18.83 -27.52 30.33
C VAL A 235 17.45 -27.74 30.92
N LEU A 236 16.66 -28.55 30.22
CA LEU A 236 15.30 -28.91 30.61
C LEU A 236 15.32 -30.26 31.35
N PRO A 237 14.65 -30.36 32.50
CA PRO A 237 14.48 -31.62 33.23
C PRO A 237 13.43 -32.50 32.52
N ASP A 238 13.60 -33.83 32.64
CA ASP A 238 12.61 -34.79 32.15
C ASP A 238 11.25 -34.57 32.87
N GLY A 239 10.16 -34.63 32.11
CA GLY A 239 8.81 -34.44 32.65
C GLY A 239 8.44 -32.99 33.00
N LEU A 240 9.22 -31.98 32.57
CA LEU A 240 8.92 -30.56 32.86
C LEU A 240 7.50 -30.16 32.47
N VAL A 241 7.00 -30.62 31.32
CA VAL A 241 5.65 -30.29 30.84
C VAL A 241 4.59 -30.78 31.82
N ASP A 242 4.70 -32.05 32.26
CA ASP A 242 3.76 -32.65 33.21
C ASP A 242 3.85 -31.95 34.56
N ALA A 243 5.07 -31.67 35.04
CA ALA A 243 5.29 -30.97 36.30
C ALA A 243 4.68 -29.55 36.31
N VAL A 244 4.73 -28.83 35.18
CA VAL A 244 4.11 -27.51 35.04
C VAL A 244 2.59 -27.61 34.90
N ALA A 245 2.08 -28.66 34.25
CA ALA A 245 0.64 -28.92 34.15
C ALA A 245 0.01 -29.25 35.51
N ASP A 246 0.76 -29.90 36.39
CA ASP A 246 0.34 -30.27 37.75
C ASP A 246 0.38 -29.10 38.75
N LEU A 247 0.95 -27.94 38.36
CA LEU A 247 0.92 -26.73 39.19
C LEU A 247 -0.52 -26.20 39.32
N PRO A 248 -0.88 -25.54 40.45
CA PRO A 248 -2.22 -24.98 40.65
C PRO A 248 -2.59 -23.95 39.58
N GLU A 249 -3.89 -23.65 39.43
CA GLU A 249 -4.31 -22.54 38.56
C GLU A 249 -3.74 -21.22 39.09
N PRO A 250 -3.11 -20.40 38.23
CA PRO A 250 -2.60 -19.10 38.65
C PRO A 250 -3.74 -18.15 38.98
N GLU A 251 -3.63 -17.44 40.10
CA GLU A 251 -4.53 -16.35 40.43
C GLU A 251 -4.14 -15.10 39.62
N LEU A 252 -5.03 -14.67 38.71
CA LEU A 252 -4.86 -13.49 37.87
C LEU A 252 -5.91 -12.43 38.26
N ASN A 253 -5.66 -11.18 37.86
CA ASN A 253 -6.53 -10.03 38.12
C ASN A 253 -6.81 -9.82 39.62
N PRO A 254 -5.77 -9.49 40.41
CA PRO A 254 -5.95 -9.21 41.82
C PRO A 254 -6.91 -8.04 42.02
N VAL A 255 -7.79 -8.14 43.02
CA VAL A 255 -8.80 -7.12 43.36
C VAL A 255 -8.48 -6.51 44.71
N ALA A 256 -8.33 -5.18 44.75
CA ALA A 256 -8.09 -4.43 45.98
C ALA A 256 -9.40 -4.05 46.67
N ALA A 257 -9.32 -3.71 47.96
CA ALA A 257 -10.47 -3.24 48.73
C ALA A 257 -11.01 -1.89 48.22
N GLN A 258 -10.15 -1.07 47.61
CA GLN A 258 -10.52 0.18 46.97
C GLN A 258 -10.05 0.14 45.52
N ARG A 259 -10.93 0.52 44.60
CA ARG A 259 -10.61 0.67 43.18
C ARG A 259 -9.79 1.94 42.98
N GLY A 260 -8.76 1.88 42.14
CA GLY A 260 -7.96 3.04 41.75
C GLY A 260 -8.69 3.98 40.79
N SER A 261 -8.11 5.15 40.54
CA SER A 261 -8.66 6.15 39.62
C SER A 261 -8.24 5.90 38.17
N PHE A 262 -9.01 6.46 37.23
CA PHE A 262 -8.72 6.46 35.80
C PHE A 262 -8.82 7.89 35.25
N GLU A 263 -7.79 8.34 34.55
CA GLU A 263 -7.77 9.58 33.76
C GLU A 263 -7.25 9.29 32.34
N ARG A 264 -7.60 10.17 31.40
CA ARG A 264 -7.13 10.14 30.02
C ARG A 264 -6.48 11.46 29.63
N VAL A 265 -5.40 11.39 28.85
CA VAL A 265 -4.73 12.54 28.24
C VAL A 265 -4.39 12.23 26.78
N GLU A 266 -4.61 13.20 25.88
CA GLU A 266 -4.11 13.13 24.51
C GLU A 266 -2.73 13.78 24.45
N LEU A 267 -1.78 13.07 23.85
CA LEU A 267 -0.43 13.58 23.64
C LEU A 267 -0.31 14.15 22.21
N PRO A 268 0.37 15.30 22.03
CA PRO A 268 0.61 15.85 20.71
C PRO A 268 1.50 14.90 19.91
N TRP A 269 1.04 14.51 18.71
CA TRP A 269 1.82 13.73 17.78
C TRP A 269 1.50 14.14 16.33
N PRO A 270 2.47 14.53 15.50
CA PRO A 270 2.22 14.91 14.11
C PRO A 270 1.80 13.71 13.25
N ALA A 271 0.79 13.88 12.39
CA ALA A 271 0.29 12.82 11.51
C ALA A 271 1.31 12.33 10.46
N THR A 272 2.36 13.11 10.19
CA THR A 272 3.43 12.80 9.23
C THR A 272 4.68 12.21 9.89
N VAL A 273 4.66 11.95 11.20
CA VAL A 273 5.80 11.41 11.95
C VAL A 273 5.45 10.02 12.45
N PRO A 274 6.18 8.97 12.04
CA PRO A 274 5.89 7.60 12.50
C PRO A 274 6.12 7.47 14.01
N GLU A 275 5.14 6.94 14.74
CA GLU A 275 5.24 6.68 16.18
C GLU A 275 6.10 5.44 16.53
N GLY A 276 6.45 4.64 15.53
CA GLY A 276 7.20 3.42 15.69
C GLY A 276 7.57 2.79 14.35
N GLY A 277 8.05 1.55 14.39
CA GLY A 277 8.51 0.86 13.19
C GLY A 277 7.38 0.27 12.34
N ARG A 278 6.10 0.36 12.72
CA ARG A 278 4.99 -0.34 12.02
C ARG A 278 4.93 0.02 10.53
N HIS A 279 5.01 1.32 10.24
CA HIS A 279 4.98 1.87 8.88
C HIS A 279 6.37 2.20 8.34
N GLY A 280 7.40 1.68 9.01
CA GLY A 280 8.78 2.08 8.82
C GLY A 280 9.08 3.43 9.47
N ILE A 281 10.28 3.57 10.04
CA ILE A 281 10.88 4.85 10.42
C ILE A 281 12.19 4.99 9.66
N LEU A 282 12.31 6.05 8.87
CA LEU A 282 13.51 6.35 8.10
C LEU A 282 14.47 7.16 8.94
N ARG A 283 15.76 7.13 8.57
CA ARG A 283 16.76 8.03 9.14
C ARG A 283 16.33 9.51 9.07
N ALA A 284 15.63 9.89 8.01
CA ALA A 284 15.14 11.25 7.81
C ALA A 284 14.04 11.66 8.81
N ASP A 285 13.32 10.70 9.39
CA ASP A 285 12.23 10.98 10.34
C ASP A 285 12.74 11.21 11.76
N LEU A 286 13.96 10.78 12.09
CA LEU A 286 14.47 10.72 13.47
C LEU A 286 14.42 12.09 14.17
N ALA A 287 14.78 13.17 13.47
CA ALA A 287 14.74 14.51 14.06
C ALA A 287 13.30 14.96 14.39
N ALA A 288 12.34 14.63 13.52
CA ALA A 288 10.94 14.96 13.75
C ALA A 288 10.32 14.07 14.84
N PHE A 289 10.73 12.80 14.90
CA PHE A 289 10.37 11.87 15.97
C PHE A 289 10.85 12.36 17.34
N ASP A 290 12.13 12.74 17.47
CA ASP A 290 12.70 13.23 18.73
C ASP A 290 11.98 14.52 19.20
N ALA A 291 11.70 15.44 18.28
CA ALA A 291 10.94 16.66 18.60
C ALA A 291 9.49 16.34 19.04
N ALA A 292 8.85 15.34 18.43
CA ALA A 292 7.51 14.91 18.81
C ALA A 292 7.51 14.22 20.20
N VAL A 293 8.55 13.43 20.51
CA VAL A 293 8.74 12.84 21.85
C VAL A 293 8.88 13.93 22.91
N GLU A 294 9.70 14.96 22.67
CA GLU A 294 9.86 16.08 23.60
C GLU A 294 8.52 16.80 23.86
N ALA A 295 7.77 17.10 22.80
CA ALA A 295 6.45 17.72 22.93
C ALA A 295 5.44 16.85 23.70
N ALA A 296 5.42 15.54 23.43
CA ALA A 296 4.58 14.58 24.13
C ALA A 296 4.97 14.43 25.60
N HIS A 297 6.28 14.39 25.89
CA HIS A 297 6.83 14.34 27.24
C HIS A 297 6.40 15.56 28.07
N GLU A 298 6.48 16.78 27.54
CA GLU A 298 6.10 17.99 28.28
C GLU A 298 4.62 17.98 28.69
N VAL A 299 3.72 17.53 27.81
CA VAL A 299 2.29 17.39 28.12
C VAL A 299 2.07 16.30 29.18
N LEU A 300 2.72 15.14 29.04
CA LEU A 300 2.60 14.03 29.98
C LEU A 300 3.13 14.40 31.36
N ARG A 301 4.32 14.99 31.45
CA ARG A 301 4.95 15.44 32.70
C ARG A 301 4.08 16.47 33.41
N SER A 302 3.58 17.47 32.68
CA SER A 302 2.70 18.50 33.24
C SER A 302 1.40 17.91 33.80
N ARG A 303 0.83 16.89 33.13
CA ARG A 303 -0.36 16.19 33.62
C ARG A 303 -0.07 15.39 34.89
N LEU A 304 1.04 14.64 34.91
CA LEU A 304 1.46 13.85 36.07
C LEU A 304 1.74 14.72 37.29
N GLU A 305 2.45 15.85 37.12
CA GLU A 305 2.73 16.80 38.21
C GLU A 305 1.45 17.41 38.80
N LEU A 306 0.44 17.67 37.95
CA LEU A 306 -0.82 18.25 38.37
C LEU A 306 -1.70 17.25 39.15
N THR A 307 -1.86 16.03 38.63
CA THR A 307 -2.79 15.04 39.19
C THR A 307 -2.14 14.14 40.25
N TYR A 308 -0.86 13.81 40.08
CA TYR A 308 -0.14 12.79 40.86
C TYR A 308 1.24 13.27 41.37
N PRO A 309 1.31 14.42 42.07
CA PRO A 309 2.57 15.07 42.40
C PRO A 309 3.52 14.17 43.20
N GLY A 310 4.74 14.01 42.71
CA GLY A 310 5.82 13.28 43.39
C GLY A 310 5.67 11.76 43.41
N ARG A 311 4.69 11.18 42.68
CA ARG A 311 4.49 9.74 42.61
C ARG A 311 5.42 9.09 41.57
N PRO A 312 5.92 7.86 41.84
CA PRO A 312 6.62 7.08 40.83
C PRO A 312 5.66 6.67 39.70
N VAL A 313 6.22 6.36 38.53
CA VAL A 313 5.46 6.03 37.32
C VAL A 313 5.95 4.70 36.73
N ILE A 314 5.02 3.86 36.30
CA ILE A 314 5.32 2.75 35.39
C ILE A 314 4.65 3.08 34.06
N VAL A 315 5.46 3.37 33.04
CA VAL A 315 4.99 3.58 31.67
C VAL A 315 4.79 2.22 31.03
N LEU A 316 3.55 1.94 30.64
CA LEU A 316 3.10 0.70 30.01
C LEU A 316 2.90 0.95 28.51
N ALA A 317 3.77 0.36 27.70
CA ALA A 317 3.56 0.16 26.27
C ALA A 317 2.48 -0.90 26.03
N HIS A 318 1.92 -0.90 24.82
CA HIS A 318 0.92 -1.88 24.41
C HIS A 318 1.40 -2.68 23.18
N GLU A 319 1.74 -3.94 23.40
CA GLU A 319 2.21 -4.90 22.41
C GLU A 319 3.40 -4.40 21.57
N GLU A 320 3.17 -4.05 20.30
CA GLU A 320 4.18 -3.63 19.32
C GLU A 320 4.54 -2.14 19.41
N LEU A 321 3.77 -1.32 20.14
CA LEU A 321 4.08 0.09 20.40
C LEU A 321 5.09 0.22 21.56
N MET A 322 6.32 -0.26 21.34
CA MET A 322 7.30 -0.36 22.43
C MET A 322 8.26 0.83 22.54
N TYR A 323 8.83 1.29 21.42
CA TYR A 323 9.95 2.24 21.44
C TYR A 323 9.55 3.66 21.88
N LEU A 324 8.43 4.18 21.39
CA LEU A 324 7.95 5.50 21.81
C LEU A 324 7.66 5.57 23.31
N PRO A 325 6.89 4.65 23.92
CA PRO A 325 6.68 4.69 25.37
C PRO A 325 7.97 4.48 26.16
N LEU A 326 8.94 3.72 25.62
CA LEU A 326 10.28 3.61 26.20
C LEU A 326 11.00 4.97 26.21
N ARG A 327 10.94 5.73 25.11
CA ARG A 327 11.51 7.08 25.02
C ARG A 327 10.83 8.04 25.99
N LEU A 328 9.50 8.03 26.08
CA LEU A 328 8.77 8.82 27.08
C LEU A 328 9.17 8.44 28.52
N ALA A 329 9.34 7.15 28.80
CA ALA A 329 9.78 6.68 30.11
C ALA A 329 11.20 7.16 30.45
N ALA A 330 12.10 7.18 29.47
CA ALA A 330 13.47 7.69 29.64
C ALA A 330 13.48 9.19 29.92
N GLU A 331 12.73 10.00 29.16
CA GLU A 331 12.62 11.46 29.38
C GLU A 331 12.03 11.78 30.77
N LEU A 332 11.02 11.01 31.22
CA LEU A 332 10.49 11.14 32.58
C LEU A 332 11.53 10.78 33.65
N ALA A 333 12.31 9.71 33.44
CA ALA A 333 13.38 9.32 34.35
C ALA A 333 14.49 10.39 34.44
N ASP A 334 14.89 10.93 33.29
CA ASP A 334 15.98 11.92 33.18
C ASP A 334 15.54 13.31 33.66
N SER A 335 14.25 13.64 33.59
CA SER A 335 13.66 14.81 34.24
C SER A 335 13.44 14.67 35.76
N GLY A 336 13.79 13.50 36.33
CA GLY A 336 13.81 13.26 37.78
C GLY A 336 12.55 12.60 38.34
N THR A 337 11.59 12.19 37.50
CA THR A 337 10.45 11.36 37.94
C THR A 337 10.94 9.91 38.11
N PRO A 338 10.73 9.25 39.25
CA PRO A 338 11.08 7.83 39.37
C PRO A 338 10.22 7.00 38.41
N THR A 339 10.84 6.47 37.35
CA THR A 339 10.10 5.84 36.25
C THR A 339 10.60 4.42 35.94
N ARG A 340 9.67 3.53 35.63
CA ARG A 340 9.92 2.21 35.03
C ARG A 340 9.18 2.10 33.72
N TYR A 341 9.70 1.26 32.83
CA TYR A 341 9.10 0.90 31.56
C TYR A 341 8.67 -0.56 31.57
N GLN A 342 7.49 -0.83 31.02
CA GLN A 342 7.01 -2.17 30.78
C GLN A 342 6.08 -2.23 29.54
N THR A 343 5.80 -3.40 28.98
CA THR A 343 4.77 -3.59 27.94
C THR A 343 3.76 -4.69 28.28
N THR A 344 2.56 -4.62 27.68
CA THR A 344 1.62 -5.74 27.61
C THR A 344 2.10 -6.80 26.60
N THR A 345 1.51 -8.01 26.65
CA THR A 345 1.84 -9.08 25.69
C THR A 345 0.68 -10.00 25.36
N ARG A 346 0.73 -10.61 24.17
CA ARG A 346 -0.15 -11.72 23.75
C ARG A 346 0.19 -13.06 24.41
N SER A 347 1.41 -13.23 24.91
CA SER A 347 1.91 -14.55 25.32
C SER A 347 1.51 -14.89 26.76
N PRO A 348 0.74 -15.98 26.99
CA PRO A 348 0.41 -16.40 28.35
C PRO A 348 1.64 -17.03 29.03
N ALA A 349 2.07 -16.41 30.13
CA ALA A 349 3.03 -16.93 31.09
C ALA A 349 2.34 -17.40 32.38
N TYR A 350 2.97 -18.35 33.06
CA TYR A 350 2.51 -18.86 34.35
C TYR A 350 2.92 -17.91 35.47
N VAL A 351 1.98 -17.57 36.36
CA VAL A 351 2.15 -16.63 37.46
C VAL A 351 2.17 -17.39 38.77
N LEU A 352 3.13 -17.06 39.63
CA LEU A 352 3.30 -17.68 40.94
C LEU A 352 3.94 -16.69 41.90
N ASP A 353 3.22 -16.30 42.95
CA ASP A 353 3.74 -15.41 43.98
C ASP A 353 4.64 -16.15 44.98
N GLU A 354 5.79 -16.62 44.50
CA GLU A 354 6.81 -17.30 45.29
C GLU A 354 8.14 -16.52 45.22
N PRO A 355 8.87 -16.37 46.33
CA PRO A 355 10.20 -15.76 46.32
C PRO A 355 11.13 -16.46 45.32
N GLY A 356 11.81 -15.66 44.50
CA GLY A 356 12.72 -16.16 43.46
C GLY A 356 12.05 -16.62 42.16
N TYR A 357 10.73 -16.47 42.00
CA TYR A 357 10.06 -16.61 40.71
C TYR A 357 9.82 -15.22 40.07
N PRO A 358 10.10 -15.04 38.75
CA PRO A 358 10.04 -13.71 38.14
C PRO A 358 8.64 -13.11 38.00
N LEU A 359 7.61 -13.94 37.78
CA LEU A 359 6.26 -13.47 37.43
C LEU A 359 5.30 -13.72 38.59
N ARG A 360 5.22 -12.76 39.51
CA ARG A 360 4.52 -12.93 40.80
C ARG A 360 3.11 -12.39 40.81
N ARG A 361 2.80 -11.46 39.91
CA ARG A 361 1.45 -10.90 39.71
C ARG A 361 1.10 -10.92 38.23
N GLY A 362 -0.18 -11.12 37.90
CA GLY A 362 -0.62 -11.18 36.51
C GLY A 362 -2.00 -10.58 36.29
N PHE A 363 -2.14 -9.94 35.15
CA PHE A 363 -3.37 -9.36 34.65
C PHE A 363 -3.73 -10.03 33.33
N ARG A 364 -4.99 -10.40 33.17
CA ARG A 364 -5.58 -10.91 31.94
C ARG A 364 -6.75 -10.01 31.59
N PHE A 365 -6.73 -9.45 30.40
CA PHE A 365 -7.76 -8.53 29.93
C PHE A 365 -8.17 -8.83 28.50
N THR A 366 -9.34 -8.37 28.11
CA THR A 366 -9.82 -8.43 26.72
C THR A 366 -8.93 -7.56 25.83
N ALA A 367 -8.57 -8.06 24.65
CA ALA A 367 -7.82 -7.24 23.70
C ALA A 367 -8.61 -5.97 23.37
N PRO A 368 -7.98 -4.78 23.42
CA PRO A 368 -8.67 -3.54 23.07
C PRO A 368 -8.99 -3.47 21.57
N GLU A 369 -8.27 -4.18 20.70
CA GLU A 369 -8.50 -4.19 19.26
C GLU A 369 -9.82 -4.93 18.88
N SER A 370 -10.64 -4.32 18.01
CA SER A 370 -12.03 -4.76 17.73
C SER A 370 -12.18 -6.12 17.02
N ASP A 371 -11.11 -6.63 16.41
CA ASP A 371 -11.06 -7.88 15.63
C ASP A 371 -10.38 -9.04 16.38
N GLN A 372 -10.00 -8.85 17.65
CA GLN A 372 -9.18 -9.79 18.41
C GLN A 372 -9.95 -10.41 19.58
N GLU A 373 -10.24 -11.70 19.52
CA GLU A 373 -10.90 -12.42 20.63
C GLU A 373 -9.94 -12.95 21.68
N ALA A 374 -8.65 -13.13 21.33
CA ALA A 374 -7.67 -13.69 22.24
C ALA A 374 -7.32 -12.69 23.38
N PRO A 375 -7.21 -13.14 24.64
CA PRO A 375 -6.86 -12.26 25.74
C PRO A 375 -5.44 -11.70 25.62
N ARG A 376 -5.19 -10.60 26.32
CA ARG A 376 -3.87 -10.00 26.51
C ARG A 376 -3.46 -10.08 27.97
N TYR A 377 -2.16 -9.94 28.21
CA TYR A 377 -1.56 -10.13 29.52
C TYR A 377 -0.61 -8.99 29.88
N LEU A 378 -0.52 -8.71 31.18
CA LEU A 378 0.49 -7.84 31.78
C LEU A 378 0.95 -8.52 33.07
N TYR A 379 2.24 -8.45 33.37
CA TYR A 379 2.83 -9.14 34.52
C TYR A 379 3.47 -8.15 35.49
N ASN A 380 3.42 -8.44 36.78
CA ASN A 380 3.93 -7.60 37.85
C ASN A 380 3.26 -6.22 37.94
N ALA A 381 3.56 -5.26 37.04
CA ALA A 381 3.00 -3.91 37.01
C ALA A 381 2.81 -3.27 38.40
N HIS A 382 3.84 -3.37 39.23
CA HIS A 382 3.87 -2.82 40.59
C HIS A 382 5.29 -2.36 40.92
N TRP A 383 5.39 -1.45 41.89
CA TRP A 383 6.65 -0.89 42.33
C TRP A 383 7.18 -1.68 43.53
N THR A 384 8.31 -2.38 43.40
CA THR A 384 8.98 -3.02 44.55
C THR A 384 10.39 -2.50 44.72
N ALA A 385 10.89 -2.60 45.96
CA ALA A 385 12.30 -2.38 46.26
C ALA A 385 13.21 -3.36 45.50
N GLU A 386 12.76 -4.60 45.24
CA GLU A 386 13.49 -5.60 44.44
C GLU A 386 13.72 -5.15 42.99
N PHE A 387 12.82 -4.34 42.43
CA PHE A 387 12.97 -3.74 41.09
C PHE A 387 13.55 -2.33 41.12
N SER A 388 13.81 -1.75 42.30
CA SER A 388 14.25 -0.35 42.46
C SER A 388 15.75 -0.13 42.19
N GLY A 389 16.54 -1.21 42.05
CA GLY A 389 18.00 -1.13 41.95
C GLY A 389 18.70 -0.73 43.25
N GLN A 390 17.98 -0.71 44.38
CA GLN A 390 18.60 -0.48 45.67
C GLN A 390 19.34 -1.73 46.16
N PRO A 391 20.52 -1.58 46.81
CA PRO A 391 21.23 -2.69 47.41
C PRO A 391 20.33 -3.45 48.39
N GLU A 392 20.44 -4.78 48.43
CA GLU A 392 19.82 -5.58 49.48
C GLU A 392 20.18 -5.01 50.86
N GLY A 393 19.16 -4.57 51.63
CA GLY A 393 19.32 -4.02 52.97
C GLY A 393 19.21 -2.49 53.10
N ALA A 394 18.91 -1.75 52.03
CA ALA A 394 18.52 -0.34 52.15
C ALA A 394 17.20 -0.18 52.94
N ALA A 395 17.09 0.87 53.76
CA ALA A 395 15.91 1.10 54.59
C ALA A 395 14.67 1.27 53.69
N PRO A 396 13.54 0.60 53.99
CA PRO A 396 12.33 0.73 53.18
C PRO A 396 11.87 2.19 53.20
N VAL A 397 11.97 2.86 52.06
CA VAL A 397 11.29 4.12 51.81
C VAL A 397 9.80 3.80 51.81
N GLU A 398 8.95 4.62 52.46
CA GLU A 398 7.49 4.48 52.33
C GLU A 398 7.14 4.44 50.84
N THR A 399 6.79 3.26 50.34
CA THR A 399 6.54 3.04 48.92
C THR A 399 5.20 3.65 48.59
N VAL A 400 5.23 4.84 47.98
CA VAL A 400 4.05 5.43 47.36
C VAL A 400 3.71 4.59 46.14
N ASP A 401 2.45 4.15 46.02
CA ASP A 401 2.00 3.36 44.88
C ASP A 401 2.24 4.12 43.57
N PRO A 402 2.76 3.44 42.51
CA PRO A 402 3.02 4.10 41.25
C PRO A 402 1.72 4.45 40.53
N VAL A 403 1.81 5.43 39.65
CA VAL A 403 0.81 5.65 38.60
C VAL A 403 1.16 4.78 37.41
N LEU A 404 0.19 4.03 36.89
CA LEU A 404 0.35 3.25 35.67
C LEU A 404 -0.04 4.12 34.47
N VAL A 405 0.96 4.52 33.68
CA VAL A 405 0.75 5.34 32.48
C VAL A 405 0.66 4.42 31.28
N VAL A 406 -0.54 4.16 30.77
CA VAL A 406 -0.75 3.29 29.61
C VAL A 406 -0.69 4.13 28.34
N VAL A 407 0.33 3.92 27.51
CA VAL A 407 0.50 4.62 26.24
C VAL A 407 -0.06 3.77 25.12
N ILE A 408 -1.03 4.31 24.38
CA ILE A 408 -1.74 3.61 23.30
C ILE A 408 -1.83 4.45 22.03
N ASP A 409 -1.92 3.76 20.91
CA ASP A 409 -2.17 4.26 19.57
C ASP A 409 -3.59 3.91 19.09
N PRO A 410 -4.08 4.46 17.96
CA PRO A 410 -5.47 4.32 17.54
C PRO A 410 -6.03 2.88 17.48
N PRO A 411 -5.28 1.85 17.06
CA PRO A 411 -5.79 0.47 17.07
C PRO A 411 -6.26 -0.02 18.44
N ALA A 412 -5.61 0.41 19.53
CA ALA A 412 -5.94 0.04 20.89
C ALA A 412 -6.79 1.10 21.62
N ASP A 413 -7.03 2.25 21.00
CA ASP A 413 -7.87 3.30 21.52
C ASP A 413 -9.36 3.05 21.23
N THR A 414 -9.91 2.05 21.90
CA THR A 414 -11.30 1.63 21.71
C THR A 414 -12.08 1.65 23.03
N ALA A 415 -13.41 1.51 22.93
CA ALA A 415 -14.26 1.34 24.11
C ALA A 415 -13.91 0.06 24.91
N ALA A 416 -13.35 -0.98 24.27
CA ALA A 416 -12.99 -2.23 24.92
C ALA A 416 -11.82 -2.08 25.91
N LEU A 417 -10.95 -1.08 25.71
CA LEU A 417 -9.86 -0.76 26.63
C LEU A 417 -10.35 -0.43 28.05
N VAL A 418 -11.49 0.28 28.13
CA VAL A 418 -12.07 0.80 29.39
C VAL A 418 -13.34 0.07 29.84
N ALA A 419 -13.86 -0.84 29.02
CA ALA A 419 -15.02 -1.66 29.36
C ALA A 419 -14.70 -2.66 30.48
N ASP A 420 -15.74 -3.28 31.04
CA ASP A 420 -15.61 -4.37 32.00
C ASP A 420 -14.74 -5.50 31.43
N GLY A 421 -13.71 -5.90 32.17
CA GLY A 421 -12.71 -6.89 31.72
C GLY A 421 -11.64 -6.34 30.75
N GLY A 422 -11.68 -5.06 30.40
CA GLY A 422 -10.63 -4.34 29.68
C GLY A 422 -9.39 -4.07 30.54
N LEU A 423 -8.32 -3.53 29.93
CA LEU A 423 -7.06 -3.26 30.62
C LEU A 423 -7.24 -2.28 31.79
N VAL A 424 -7.94 -1.17 31.56
CA VAL A 424 -8.14 -0.13 32.58
C VAL A 424 -8.98 -0.66 33.74
N ASP A 425 -10.00 -1.47 33.44
CA ASP A 425 -10.81 -2.12 34.46
C ASP A 425 -9.97 -3.08 35.32
N ALA A 426 -9.18 -3.96 34.70
CA ALA A 426 -8.33 -4.91 35.40
C ALA A 426 -7.27 -4.21 36.29
N LEU A 427 -6.66 -3.12 35.81
CA LEU A 427 -5.67 -2.36 36.56
C LEU A 427 -6.30 -1.58 37.72
N THR A 428 -7.39 -0.84 37.47
CA THR A 428 -8.04 -0.05 38.53
C THR A 428 -8.70 -0.94 39.58
N ALA A 429 -9.28 -2.09 39.21
CA ALA A 429 -9.81 -3.07 40.15
C ALA A 429 -8.74 -3.58 41.12
N SER A 430 -7.48 -3.55 40.71
CA SER A 430 -6.33 -3.92 41.54
C SER A 430 -5.83 -2.82 42.48
N GLY A 431 -6.51 -1.67 42.50
CA GLY A 431 -6.19 -0.51 43.33
C GLY A 431 -5.23 0.49 42.68
N SER A 432 -4.75 0.21 41.47
CA SER A 432 -3.79 1.09 40.79
C SER A 432 -4.47 2.29 40.15
N ASP A 433 -3.86 3.46 40.27
CA ASP A 433 -4.25 4.65 39.50
C ASP A 433 -3.69 4.57 38.09
N VAL A 434 -4.55 4.79 37.10
CA VAL A 434 -4.23 4.62 35.68
C VAL A 434 -4.41 5.93 34.94
N LEU A 435 -3.38 6.36 34.23
CA LEU A 435 -3.43 7.44 33.25
C LEU A 435 -3.27 6.85 31.86
N VAL A 436 -4.31 6.90 31.03
CA VAL A 436 -4.21 6.51 29.62
C VAL A 436 -3.74 7.71 28.81
N ALA A 437 -2.56 7.58 28.21
CA ALA A 437 -1.96 8.57 27.31
C ALA A 437 -2.12 8.10 25.86
N VAL A 438 -2.89 8.86 25.08
CA VAL A 438 -3.22 8.47 23.70
C VAL A 438 -2.44 9.32 22.72
N ILE A 439 -1.77 8.66 21.78
CA ILE A 439 -1.21 9.30 20.59
C ILE A 439 -2.16 9.07 19.41
N PRO A 440 -2.39 10.08 18.55
CA PRO A 440 -3.19 9.91 17.34
C PRO A 440 -2.51 9.02 16.28
N GLY A 441 -1.22 8.69 16.43
CA GLY A 441 -0.44 7.91 15.47
C GLY A 441 -0.15 8.68 14.17
N ALA A 442 0.75 8.13 13.34
CA ALA A 442 0.90 8.59 11.96
C ALA A 442 -0.31 8.14 11.13
N ASP A 443 -0.77 9.01 10.25
CA ASP A 443 -1.71 8.64 9.19
C ASP A 443 -0.91 8.05 8.03
N PRO A 444 -1.10 6.77 7.64
CA PRO A 444 -0.36 6.16 6.53
C PRO A 444 -0.42 6.98 5.23
N ARG A 445 -1.54 7.67 4.94
CA ARG A 445 -1.66 8.53 3.76
C ARG A 445 -0.86 9.82 3.91
N ALA A 446 -0.96 10.50 5.06
CA ALA A 446 -0.21 11.73 5.31
C ALA A 446 1.30 11.45 5.37
N LEU A 447 1.69 10.33 5.98
CA LEU A 447 3.06 9.84 6.01
C LEU A 447 3.55 9.48 4.60
N HIS A 448 2.72 8.80 3.79
CA HIS A 448 3.04 8.52 2.40
C HIS A 448 3.21 9.80 1.58
N ALA A 449 2.34 10.79 1.73
CA ALA A 449 2.45 12.07 1.04
C ALA A 449 3.70 12.86 1.46
N ALA A 450 3.96 12.96 2.77
CA ALA A 450 5.13 13.64 3.31
C ALA A 450 6.44 12.95 2.91
N ARG A 451 6.44 11.61 2.86
CA ARG A 451 7.57 10.84 2.35
C ARG A 451 7.64 10.91 0.83
N GLY A 452 6.53 11.00 0.12
CA GLY A 452 6.48 11.19 -1.34
C GLY A 452 7.17 12.49 -1.75
N ASP A 453 7.05 13.57 -0.98
CA ASP A 453 7.81 14.80 -1.18
C ASP A 453 9.33 14.61 -0.91
N ALA A 454 9.73 13.59 -0.14
CA ALA A 454 11.12 13.28 0.22
C ALA A 454 11.73 12.08 -0.56
N THR A 455 10.92 11.19 -1.12
CA THR A 455 11.31 9.98 -1.88
C THR A 455 11.07 10.13 -3.38
N VAL A 456 10.33 11.15 -3.82
CA VAL A 456 10.37 11.66 -5.20
C VAL A 456 11.53 12.67 -5.35
N ALA A 457 12.72 12.22 -4.95
CA ALA A 457 13.94 12.58 -5.66
C ALA A 457 14.22 11.57 -6.81
N GLY A 458 13.28 10.67 -7.11
CA GLY A 458 13.13 10.06 -8.43
C GLY A 458 12.17 10.91 -9.25
N ALA A 459 12.63 11.48 -10.36
CA ALA A 459 11.76 12.20 -11.30
C ALA A 459 10.57 11.31 -11.71
N LEU A 460 9.35 11.87 -11.80
CA LEU A 460 8.28 11.20 -12.53
C LEU A 460 8.78 10.90 -13.96
N PRO A 461 8.30 9.82 -14.60
CA PRO A 461 8.66 9.57 -15.99
C PRO A 461 8.33 10.80 -16.84
N GLU A 462 9.27 11.20 -17.70
CA GLU A 462 9.07 12.30 -18.62
C GLU A 462 8.09 11.90 -19.73
N PRO A 463 7.22 12.81 -20.19
CA PRO A 463 6.33 12.52 -21.31
C PRO A 463 7.11 12.21 -22.60
N LEU A 464 6.59 11.29 -23.41
CA LEU A 464 7.14 11.00 -24.73
C LEU A 464 6.56 11.95 -25.79
N HIS A 465 7.31 12.17 -26.87
CA HIS A 465 6.94 13.08 -27.95
C HIS A 465 7.33 12.53 -29.33
N GLY A 466 6.61 12.94 -30.38
CA GLY A 466 7.03 12.68 -31.75
C GLY A 466 8.24 13.53 -32.15
N PRO A 467 9.12 13.04 -33.05
CA PRO A 467 9.01 11.80 -33.80
C PRO A 467 9.59 10.57 -33.08
N GLU A 468 10.09 10.72 -31.85
CA GLU A 468 10.70 9.61 -31.10
C GLU A 468 9.65 8.57 -30.72
N PHE A 469 8.46 9.02 -30.31
CA PHE A 469 7.30 8.20 -30.01
C PHE A 469 6.03 8.74 -30.67
N GLY A 470 5.51 7.97 -31.63
CA GLY A 470 4.34 8.32 -32.43
C GLY A 470 4.61 9.38 -33.51
N SER A 471 3.67 9.51 -34.45
CA SER A 471 3.81 10.40 -35.62
C SER A 471 3.14 11.76 -35.49
N TYR A 472 2.45 12.03 -34.38
CA TYR A 472 1.96 13.38 -34.07
C TYR A 472 3.11 14.30 -33.67
N ALA A 473 2.97 15.60 -33.94
CA ALA A 473 4.01 16.57 -33.63
C ALA A 473 4.13 16.78 -32.11
N ALA A 474 5.34 17.06 -31.61
CA ALA A 474 5.58 17.30 -30.19
C ALA A 474 4.74 18.46 -29.63
N GLU A 475 4.45 19.48 -30.46
CA GLU A 475 3.58 20.59 -30.09
C GLU A 475 2.09 20.26 -30.10
N ASP A 476 1.67 19.10 -30.61
CA ASP A 476 0.26 18.70 -30.66
C ASP A 476 -0.13 17.89 -29.42
N VAL A 477 0.73 16.98 -28.96
CA VAL A 477 0.44 16.08 -27.82
C VAL A 477 1.72 15.60 -27.11
N SER A 478 1.64 15.49 -25.78
CA SER A 478 2.61 14.77 -24.94
C SER A 478 2.02 13.43 -24.49
N TRP A 479 2.77 12.34 -24.60
CA TRP A 479 2.30 11.02 -24.19
C TRP A 479 2.74 10.71 -22.76
N LEU A 480 1.78 10.51 -21.85
CA LEU A 480 2.04 9.94 -20.53
C LEU A 480 1.91 8.42 -20.64
N LEU A 481 2.85 7.83 -21.38
CA LEU A 481 2.94 6.41 -21.68
C LEU A 481 4.42 5.99 -21.68
N GLN A 482 4.68 4.71 -21.41
CA GLN A 482 6.00 4.09 -21.57
C GLN A 482 6.18 3.53 -22.99
N ASP A 483 7.37 3.68 -23.58
CA ASP A 483 7.68 3.13 -24.91
C ASP A 483 7.99 1.62 -24.79
N LEU A 484 7.10 0.78 -25.31
CA LEU A 484 7.28 -0.67 -25.39
C LEU A 484 7.54 -1.15 -26.83
N SER A 485 8.06 -0.29 -27.70
CA SER A 485 8.23 -0.60 -29.13
C SER A 485 9.15 -1.77 -29.41
N ASP A 486 10.17 -1.97 -28.58
CA ASP A 486 11.16 -3.03 -28.73
C ASP A 486 10.73 -4.36 -28.10
N VAL A 487 9.54 -4.41 -27.50
CA VAL A 487 8.98 -5.61 -26.89
C VAL A 487 8.12 -6.39 -27.90
N ASP A 488 8.26 -7.72 -27.89
CA ASP A 488 7.42 -8.63 -28.68
C ASP A 488 6.07 -8.82 -27.97
N LEU A 489 5.14 -7.90 -28.22
CA LEU A 489 3.81 -7.85 -27.61
C LEU A 489 2.73 -8.49 -28.48
N GLU A 490 3.01 -8.71 -29.77
CA GLU A 490 2.06 -9.26 -30.72
C GLU A 490 1.92 -10.78 -30.59
N ALA A 491 0.72 -11.25 -30.26
CA ALA A 491 0.41 -12.67 -30.21
C ALA A 491 -0.67 -13.07 -31.24
N ASP A 492 -0.62 -14.33 -31.68
CA ASP A 492 -1.67 -14.89 -32.54
C ASP A 492 -3.06 -14.78 -31.88
N VAL A 493 -4.05 -14.41 -32.68
CA VAL A 493 -5.41 -14.08 -32.20
C VAL A 493 -6.06 -15.27 -31.50
N ALA A 494 -5.85 -16.51 -31.98
CA ALA A 494 -6.47 -17.70 -31.39
C ALA A 494 -5.84 -18.09 -30.05
N GLU A 495 -4.54 -17.84 -29.88
CA GLU A 495 -3.83 -18.06 -28.61
C GLU A 495 -4.22 -17.02 -27.56
N ARG A 496 -4.30 -15.74 -27.97
CA ARG A 496 -4.69 -14.63 -27.09
C ARG A 496 -6.12 -14.78 -26.59
N GLU A 497 -7.05 -15.11 -27.48
CA GLU A 497 -8.46 -15.33 -27.11
C GLU A 497 -8.59 -16.52 -26.13
N ARG A 498 -7.82 -17.59 -26.32
CA ARG A 498 -7.83 -18.75 -25.41
C ARG A 498 -7.34 -18.40 -24.01
N ARG A 499 -6.26 -17.61 -23.89
CA ARG A 499 -5.70 -17.18 -22.59
C ARG A 499 -6.61 -16.22 -21.84
N ILE A 500 -7.25 -15.29 -22.55
CA ILE A 500 -8.24 -14.36 -21.98
C ILE A 500 -9.47 -15.12 -21.49
N GLN A 501 -10.02 -16.03 -22.32
CA GLN A 501 -11.19 -16.84 -21.93
C GLN A 501 -10.90 -17.81 -20.78
N ALA A 502 -9.65 -18.26 -20.63
CA ALA A 502 -9.21 -19.08 -19.50
C ALA A 502 -8.96 -18.27 -18.21
N GLY A 503 -9.03 -16.94 -18.24
CA GLY A 503 -8.74 -16.07 -17.10
C GLY A 503 -7.25 -15.98 -16.74
N VAL A 504 -6.35 -16.45 -17.62
CA VAL A 504 -4.89 -16.53 -17.38
C VAL A 504 -4.16 -15.25 -17.82
N ALA A 505 -4.81 -14.39 -18.63
CA ALA A 505 -4.25 -13.11 -19.07
C ALA A 505 -5.36 -12.09 -19.34
N HIS A 506 -5.11 -10.81 -19.08
CA HIS A 506 -6.00 -9.72 -19.47
C HIS A 506 -5.74 -9.27 -20.91
N TYR A 507 -6.77 -8.73 -21.59
CA TYR A 507 -6.62 -8.29 -22.99
C TYR A 507 -5.62 -7.15 -23.17
N ALA A 508 -5.34 -6.39 -22.11
CA ALA A 508 -4.42 -5.28 -22.09
C ALA A 508 -2.95 -5.70 -21.88
N GLU A 509 -2.68 -6.97 -21.60
CA GLU A 509 -1.30 -7.47 -21.37
C GLU A 509 -0.55 -7.78 -22.69
N SER A 510 -1.25 -7.81 -23.83
CA SER A 510 -0.70 -8.14 -25.16
C SER A 510 -1.46 -7.45 -26.30
N LEU A 511 -0.80 -7.27 -27.44
CA LEU A 511 -1.34 -6.61 -28.62
C LEU A 511 -1.77 -7.63 -29.69
N PRO A 512 -2.88 -7.38 -30.42
CA PRO A 512 -3.16 -8.11 -31.64
C PRO A 512 -2.22 -7.66 -32.76
N ILE A 513 -1.89 -8.56 -33.69
CA ILE A 513 -1.16 -8.21 -34.91
C ILE A 513 -1.90 -7.11 -35.67
N GLU A 514 -1.17 -6.06 -36.05
CA GLU A 514 -1.75 -4.92 -36.75
C GLU A 514 -2.06 -5.27 -38.22
N TYR A 515 -3.34 -5.31 -38.55
CA TYR A 515 -3.78 -5.61 -39.91
C TYR A 515 -3.55 -4.41 -40.84
N GLN A 516 -2.82 -4.64 -41.94
CA GLN A 516 -2.65 -3.65 -43.00
C GLN A 516 -3.80 -3.71 -44.01
N PRO A 517 -4.51 -2.60 -44.23
CA PRO A 517 -5.63 -2.56 -45.14
C PRO A 517 -5.22 -2.58 -46.62
N ASP A 518 -6.06 -3.19 -47.44
CA ASP A 518 -5.90 -3.22 -48.88
C ASP A 518 -6.17 -1.84 -49.55
N ALA A 519 -5.90 -1.75 -50.85
CA ALA A 519 -6.07 -0.52 -51.61
C ALA A 519 -7.53 -0.01 -51.64
N ALA A 520 -8.51 -0.92 -51.65
CA ALA A 520 -9.93 -0.55 -51.65
C ALA A 520 -10.32 0.13 -50.33
N TYR A 521 -9.76 -0.33 -49.22
CA TYR A 521 -10.01 0.25 -47.91
C TYR A 521 -9.34 1.60 -47.70
N ARG A 522 -8.16 1.81 -48.29
CA ARG A 522 -7.52 3.14 -48.30
C ARG A 522 -8.33 4.16 -49.08
N SER A 523 -8.91 3.76 -50.21
CA SER A 523 -9.84 4.63 -50.96
C SER A 523 -11.07 5.00 -50.13
N LEU A 524 -11.65 4.05 -49.38
CA LEU A 524 -12.77 4.35 -48.47
C LEU A 524 -12.37 5.38 -47.40
N PHE A 525 -11.19 5.28 -46.81
CA PHE A 525 -10.70 6.30 -45.88
C PHE A 525 -10.60 7.68 -46.54
N ASP A 526 -10.04 7.76 -47.75
CA ASP A 526 -9.86 9.02 -48.47
C ASP A 526 -11.20 9.68 -48.84
N GLU A 527 -12.17 8.89 -49.31
CA GLU A 527 -13.54 9.35 -49.61
C GLU A 527 -14.25 9.85 -48.34
N VAL A 528 -14.23 9.04 -47.26
CA VAL A 528 -14.87 9.39 -45.99
C VAL A 528 -14.24 10.64 -45.38
N LEU A 529 -12.91 10.78 -45.43
CA LEU A 529 -12.23 11.96 -44.91
C LEU A 529 -12.63 13.21 -45.69
N ALA A 530 -12.65 13.15 -47.03
CA ALA A 530 -13.06 14.28 -47.87
C ALA A 530 -14.51 14.70 -47.60
N ASP A 531 -15.42 13.74 -47.51
CA ASP A 531 -16.87 14.01 -47.34
C ASP A 531 -17.23 14.46 -45.92
N SER A 532 -16.49 14.00 -44.90
CA SER A 532 -16.80 14.28 -43.49
C SER A 532 -15.96 15.39 -42.85
N ALA A 533 -14.93 15.92 -43.51
CA ALA A 533 -14.00 16.89 -42.94
C ALA A 533 -14.69 18.12 -42.33
N GLU A 534 -15.61 18.77 -43.04
CA GLU A 534 -16.36 19.92 -42.51
C GLU A 534 -17.27 19.54 -41.34
N ARG A 535 -17.90 18.36 -41.39
CA ARG A 535 -18.76 17.89 -40.29
C ARG A 535 -17.95 17.63 -39.03
N LEU A 536 -16.78 16.99 -39.18
CA LEU A 536 -15.83 16.71 -38.12
C LEU A 536 -15.27 18.02 -37.53
N ALA A 537 -14.86 18.95 -38.39
CA ALA A 537 -14.40 20.28 -37.98
C ALA A 537 -15.44 21.05 -37.16
N LEU A 538 -16.70 21.04 -37.59
CA LEU A 538 -17.79 21.70 -36.85
C LEU A 538 -18.02 21.05 -35.48
N ALA A 539 -18.01 19.72 -35.40
CA ALA A 539 -18.18 19.00 -34.13
C ALA A 539 -17.01 19.24 -33.16
N VAL A 540 -15.76 19.22 -33.64
CA VAL A 540 -14.56 19.58 -32.87
C VAL A 540 -14.68 21.00 -32.33
N ALA A 541 -14.99 21.96 -33.19
CA ALA A 541 -15.11 23.36 -32.79
C ALA A 541 -16.24 23.55 -31.76
N THR A 542 -17.35 22.84 -31.94
CA THR A 542 -18.49 22.90 -31.01
C THR A 542 -18.11 22.37 -29.62
N VAL A 543 -17.48 21.19 -29.53
CA VAL A 543 -17.08 20.64 -28.22
C VAL A 543 -15.98 21.48 -27.57
N ALA A 544 -15.02 22.01 -28.34
CA ALA A 544 -13.96 22.88 -27.82
C ALA A 544 -14.53 24.18 -27.22
N GLU A 545 -15.45 24.86 -27.91
CA GLU A 545 -16.07 26.08 -27.38
C GLU A 545 -17.01 25.79 -26.21
N LEU A 546 -17.68 24.63 -26.18
CA LEU A 546 -18.49 24.21 -25.02
C LEU A 546 -17.63 23.97 -23.78
N VAL A 547 -16.49 23.27 -23.92
CA VAL A 547 -15.53 23.06 -22.83
C VAL A 547 -15.08 24.40 -22.27
N VAL A 548 -14.66 25.34 -23.13
CA VAL A 548 -14.22 26.65 -22.68
C VAL A 548 -15.35 27.45 -22.03
N ALA A 549 -16.57 27.39 -22.58
CA ALA A 549 -17.72 28.07 -21.98
C ALA A 549 -18.07 27.54 -20.57
N GLU A 550 -17.73 26.29 -20.27
CA GLU A 550 -18.03 25.62 -19.00
C GLU A 550 -16.89 25.68 -17.99
N ARG A 551 -15.65 25.63 -18.47
CA ARG A 551 -14.44 25.48 -17.65
C ARG A 551 -13.57 26.73 -17.61
N GLY A 552 -13.80 27.70 -18.51
CA GLY A 552 -12.96 28.88 -18.67
C GLY A 552 -11.81 28.66 -19.63
N ASP A 553 -10.90 29.63 -19.66
CA ASP A 553 -9.74 29.62 -20.58
C ASP A 553 -8.50 28.92 -19.98
N ASP A 554 -8.50 28.61 -18.68
CA ASP A 554 -7.41 27.86 -18.00
C ASP A 554 -7.76 26.38 -17.96
N ILE A 555 -7.52 25.69 -19.07
CA ILE A 555 -7.85 24.26 -19.25
C ILE A 555 -6.65 23.48 -19.76
N VAL A 556 -6.62 22.20 -19.39
CA VAL A 556 -5.65 21.21 -19.86
C VAL A 556 -6.39 20.06 -20.50
N LEU A 557 -6.10 19.77 -21.77
CA LEU A 557 -6.73 18.67 -22.48
C LEU A 557 -6.02 17.36 -22.17
N VAL A 558 -6.77 16.32 -21.82
CA VAL A 558 -6.23 14.98 -21.53
C VAL A 558 -6.99 13.95 -22.36
N SER A 559 -6.42 13.54 -23.49
CA SER A 559 -7.03 12.55 -24.36
C SER A 559 -6.88 11.13 -23.82
N LEU A 560 -7.95 10.36 -23.88
CA LEU A 560 -7.90 8.92 -23.62
C LEU A 560 -7.31 8.21 -24.84
N ALA A 561 -6.13 7.62 -24.67
CA ALA A 561 -5.46 6.90 -25.73
C ALA A 561 -6.28 5.65 -26.11
N ARG A 562 -6.52 5.37 -27.38
CA ARG A 562 -5.97 6.01 -28.58
C ARG A 562 -6.96 6.92 -29.32
N ALA A 563 -8.26 6.67 -29.18
CA ALA A 563 -9.28 7.30 -30.01
C ALA A 563 -9.49 8.79 -29.69
N GLY A 564 -9.23 9.22 -28.45
CA GLY A 564 -9.31 10.61 -28.03
C GLY A 564 -8.19 11.48 -28.59
N THR A 565 -7.00 10.93 -28.78
CA THR A 565 -5.79 11.70 -29.15
C THR A 565 -5.97 12.60 -30.37
N PRO A 566 -6.42 12.12 -31.55
CA PRO A 566 -6.65 13.00 -32.70
C PRO A 566 -7.68 14.10 -32.43
N ILE A 567 -8.64 13.86 -31.54
CA ILE A 567 -9.66 14.84 -31.20
C ILE A 567 -9.10 15.91 -30.26
N GLY A 568 -8.31 15.54 -29.25
CA GLY A 568 -7.61 16.50 -28.41
C GLY A 568 -6.66 17.40 -29.21
N ILE A 569 -5.96 16.84 -30.21
CA ILE A 569 -5.12 17.61 -31.15
C ILE A 569 -5.98 18.61 -31.94
N LEU A 570 -7.09 18.16 -32.53
CA LEU A 570 -7.98 19.02 -33.31
C LEU A 570 -8.63 20.12 -32.46
N MET A 571 -9.03 19.82 -31.22
CA MET A 571 -9.53 20.81 -30.26
C MET A 571 -8.46 21.86 -29.96
N ARG A 572 -7.23 21.44 -29.64
CA ARG A 572 -6.10 22.34 -29.40
C ARG A 572 -5.82 23.23 -30.62
N ARG A 573 -5.77 22.65 -31.83
CA ARG A 573 -5.56 23.41 -33.08
C ARG A 573 -6.69 24.41 -33.34
N TRP A 574 -7.96 24.06 -33.05
CA TRP A 574 -9.09 24.98 -33.14
C TRP A 574 -8.91 26.18 -32.21
N LEU A 575 -8.67 25.92 -30.92
CA LEU A 575 -8.47 26.93 -29.88
C LEU A 575 -7.31 27.88 -30.21
N ARG A 576 -6.22 27.33 -30.78
CA ARG A 576 -5.04 28.09 -31.22
C ARG A 576 -5.29 28.92 -32.49
N SER A 577 -6.15 28.44 -33.40
CA SER A 577 -6.43 29.10 -34.69
C SER A 577 -7.08 30.48 -34.54
N GLY A 578 -7.82 30.70 -33.45
CA GLY A 578 -8.44 31.98 -33.09
C GLY A 578 -9.95 31.88 -32.94
N ARG A 579 -10.43 31.92 -31.70
CA ARG A 579 -11.86 32.00 -31.35
C ARG A 579 -12.35 33.45 -31.51
N ALA A 580 -13.67 33.65 -31.43
CA ALA A 580 -14.23 35.00 -31.37
C ALA A 580 -13.70 35.81 -30.16
N ALA A 581 -13.37 35.12 -29.06
CA ALA A 581 -12.83 35.71 -27.84
C ALA A 581 -11.29 35.82 -27.79
N GLY A 582 -10.56 35.32 -28.80
CA GLY A 582 -9.10 35.32 -28.84
C GLY A 582 -8.50 33.94 -29.13
N ARG A 583 -7.16 33.87 -29.18
CA ARG A 583 -6.42 32.61 -29.32
C ARG A 583 -6.14 32.05 -27.93
N LEU A 584 -6.28 30.73 -27.80
CA LEU A 584 -5.94 30.02 -26.59
C LEU A 584 -4.98 28.88 -26.92
N ASP A 585 -3.83 28.83 -26.25
CA ASP A 585 -2.90 27.72 -26.32
C ASP A 585 -2.99 26.95 -25.00
N VAL A 586 -3.32 25.66 -25.10
CA VAL A 586 -3.60 24.79 -23.96
C VAL A 586 -2.66 23.60 -23.98
N PRO A 587 -2.16 23.13 -22.84
CA PRO A 587 -1.44 21.86 -22.77
C PRO A 587 -2.35 20.70 -23.20
N HIS A 588 -1.75 19.69 -23.83
CA HIS A 588 -2.46 18.49 -24.25
C HIS A 588 -1.64 17.24 -23.99
N TYR A 589 -2.21 16.33 -23.20
CA TYR A 589 -1.64 15.03 -22.85
C TYR A 589 -2.48 13.89 -23.40
N ALA A 590 -1.87 12.73 -23.65
CA ALA A 590 -2.57 11.48 -23.89
C ALA A 590 -2.23 10.46 -22.81
N VAL A 591 -3.25 9.83 -22.22
CA VAL A 591 -3.14 8.91 -21.08
C VAL A 591 -3.78 7.56 -21.38
N SER A 592 -3.34 6.52 -20.69
CA SER A 592 -3.99 5.21 -20.77
C SER A 592 -5.22 5.12 -19.88
N ILE A 593 -6.28 4.53 -20.42
CA ILE A 593 -7.39 3.95 -19.65
C ILE A 593 -7.67 2.54 -20.17
N VAL A 594 -7.82 1.58 -19.26
CA VAL A 594 -8.08 0.19 -19.58
C VAL A 594 -9.37 -0.23 -18.88
N ARG A 595 -10.31 -0.78 -19.65
CA ARG A 595 -11.58 -1.24 -19.09
C ARG A 595 -11.36 -2.33 -18.05
N ASP A 596 -12.13 -2.29 -16.97
CA ASP A 596 -12.07 -3.21 -15.83
C ASP A 596 -10.72 -3.15 -15.06
N ARG A 597 -9.89 -2.13 -15.34
CA ARG A 597 -8.55 -1.91 -14.76
C ARG A 597 -8.28 -0.44 -14.42
N GLY A 598 -9.12 0.49 -14.86
CA GLY A 598 -9.02 1.91 -14.57
C GLY A 598 -8.05 2.70 -15.45
N ILE A 599 -7.85 3.94 -15.04
CA ILE A 599 -6.94 4.92 -15.64
C ILE A 599 -5.56 4.86 -14.98
N ASP A 600 -4.52 5.20 -15.73
CA ASP A 600 -3.15 5.21 -15.23
C ASP A 600 -2.95 6.21 -14.07
N ALA A 601 -2.73 5.69 -12.86
CA ALA A 601 -2.57 6.50 -11.66
C ALA A 601 -1.28 7.33 -11.65
N VAL A 602 -0.19 6.84 -12.26
CA VAL A 602 1.08 7.60 -12.37
C VAL A 602 0.89 8.78 -13.32
N ALA A 603 0.13 8.60 -14.40
CA ALA A 603 -0.25 9.70 -15.28
C ALA A 603 -1.13 10.74 -14.57
N LEU A 604 -2.06 10.30 -13.69
CA LEU A 604 -2.84 11.22 -12.86
C LEU A 604 -1.95 11.99 -11.86
N ASP A 605 -0.99 11.32 -11.22
CA ASP A 605 -0.03 11.98 -10.33
C ASP A 605 0.81 13.02 -11.08
N TYR A 606 1.25 12.69 -12.30
CA TYR A 606 1.94 13.63 -13.17
C TYR A 606 1.06 14.86 -13.46
N LEU A 607 -0.20 14.65 -13.84
CA LEU A 607 -1.12 15.75 -14.13
C LEU A 607 -1.36 16.62 -12.90
N ALA A 608 -1.59 16.02 -11.73
CA ALA A 608 -1.83 16.73 -10.48
C ALA A 608 -0.62 17.53 -9.97
N ARG A 609 0.61 17.06 -10.25
CA ARG A 609 1.85 17.79 -9.89
C ARG A 609 2.13 18.97 -10.81
N HIS A 610 1.68 18.94 -12.05
CA HIS A 610 1.99 19.95 -13.05
C HIS A 610 0.84 20.93 -13.33
N HIS A 611 -0.40 20.55 -13.02
CA HIS A 611 -1.61 21.31 -13.34
C HIS A 611 -2.63 21.23 -12.21
N ASP A 612 -3.55 22.20 -12.16
CA ASP A 612 -4.70 22.14 -11.26
C ASP A 612 -5.65 21.00 -11.72
N PRO A 613 -5.93 19.98 -10.89
CA PRO A 613 -6.84 18.89 -11.23
C PRO A 613 -8.24 19.33 -11.71
N THR A 614 -8.69 20.51 -11.28
CA THR A 614 -10.00 21.08 -11.69
C THR A 614 -9.99 21.69 -13.10
N SER A 615 -8.80 22.01 -13.63
CA SER A 615 -8.59 22.50 -15.01
C SER A 615 -8.55 21.39 -16.07
N ILE A 616 -8.45 20.14 -15.62
CA ILE A 616 -8.26 18.97 -16.48
C ILE A 616 -9.57 18.58 -17.15
N VAL A 617 -9.50 18.40 -18.47
CA VAL A 617 -10.63 17.99 -19.31
C VAL A 617 -10.27 16.71 -20.04
N PHE A 618 -10.90 15.60 -19.64
CA PHE A 618 -10.75 14.33 -20.33
C PHE A 618 -11.48 14.35 -21.68
N VAL A 619 -10.81 13.88 -22.73
CA VAL A 619 -11.30 13.92 -24.11
C VAL A 619 -11.30 12.52 -24.73
N ASP A 620 -12.41 12.15 -25.40
CA ASP A 620 -12.48 10.96 -26.25
C ASP A 620 -13.16 11.25 -27.60
N GLY A 621 -12.94 10.37 -28.57
CA GLY A 621 -13.44 10.54 -29.94
C GLY A 621 -14.87 10.08 -30.15
N TRP A 622 -15.33 9.07 -29.41
CA TRP A 622 -16.68 8.55 -29.58
C TRP A 622 -17.10 7.74 -28.37
N THR A 623 -18.30 7.99 -27.85
CA THR A 623 -18.90 7.13 -26.82
C THR A 623 -20.16 6.46 -27.34
N GLY A 624 -20.16 5.13 -27.30
CA GLY A 624 -21.31 4.31 -27.69
C GLY A 624 -22.23 4.10 -26.51
N LYS A 625 -22.20 2.88 -25.95
CA LYS A 625 -22.99 2.52 -24.77
C LYS A 625 -22.45 3.07 -23.43
N GLY A 626 -21.53 4.05 -23.47
CA GLY A 626 -20.99 4.72 -22.29
C GLY A 626 -20.02 3.91 -21.42
N ALA A 627 -19.37 2.89 -21.97
CA ALA A 627 -18.45 2.03 -21.21
C ALA A 627 -17.26 2.82 -20.63
N ILE A 628 -16.59 3.64 -21.46
CA ILE A 628 -15.45 4.47 -21.04
C ILE A 628 -15.89 5.59 -20.10
N THR A 629 -17.09 6.15 -20.30
CA THR A 629 -17.65 7.16 -19.39
C THR A 629 -17.78 6.60 -17.96
N ARG A 630 -18.31 5.38 -17.79
CA ARG A 630 -18.39 4.74 -16.46
C ARG A 630 -17.01 4.41 -15.90
N GLU A 631 -16.15 3.80 -16.72
CA GLU A 631 -14.79 3.44 -16.32
C GLU A 631 -14.00 4.66 -15.83
N LEU A 632 -14.13 5.81 -16.51
CA LEU A 632 -13.44 7.03 -16.10
C LEU A 632 -13.95 7.52 -14.73
N THR A 633 -15.26 7.63 -14.53
CA THR A 633 -15.84 8.02 -13.24
C THR A 633 -15.39 7.07 -12.13
N GLU A 634 -15.54 5.77 -12.33
CA GLU A 634 -15.16 4.74 -11.34
C GLU A 634 -13.66 4.80 -11.02
N ALA A 635 -12.81 4.97 -12.03
CA ALA A 635 -11.36 5.02 -11.85
C ALA A 635 -10.89 6.30 -11.14
N LEU A 636 -11.51 7.46 -11.44
CA LEU A 636 -11.17 8.72 -10.77
C LEU A 636 -11.67 8.74 -9.31
N ASP A 637 -12.84 8.18 -9.03
CA ASP A 637 -13.32 8.00 -7.65
C ASP A 637 -12.42 7.04 -6.87
N ALA A 638 -11.98 5.94 -7.49
CA ALA A 638 -11.04 5.01 -6.90
C ALA A 638 -9.66 5.66 -6.62
N TYR A 639 -9.14 6.43 -7.57
CA TYR A 639 -7.89 7.17 -7.42
C TYR A 639 -7.98 8.21 -6.29
N HIS A 640 -9.08 8.96 -6.21
CA HIS A 640 -9.30 9.91 -5.12
C HIS A 640 -9.45 9.22 -3.75
N ALA A 641 -10.18 8.10 -3.69
CA ALA A 641 -10.32 7.31 -2.47
C ALA A 641 -8.97 6.71 -2.01
N ALA A 642 -8.03 6.49 -2.94
CA ALA A 642 -6.66 6.08 -2.67
C ALA A 642 -5.74 7.24 -2.22
N GLY A 643 -6.26 8.46 -2.04
CA GLY A 643 -5.50 9.63 -1.60
C GLY A 643 -5.02 10.54 -2.73
N GLY A 644 -5.34 10.21 -3.98
CA GLY A 644 -5.05 11.02 -5.14
C GLY A 644 -5.88 12.30 -5.22
N ALA A 645 -5.42 13.23 -6.07
CA ALA A 645 -6.15 14.46 -6.36
C ALA A 645 -7.57 14.20 -6.90
N ARG A 646 -8.51 15.09 -6.55
CA ARG A 646 -9.88 15.04 -7.09
C ARG A 646 -9.90 15.65 -8.49
N PHE A 647 -10.16 14.84 -9.50
CA PHE A 647 -10.38 15.30 -10.88
C PHE A 647 -11.87 15.43 -11.19
N ASN A 648 -12.18 16.20 -12.25
CA ASN A 648 -13.51 16.24 -12.84
C ASN A 648 -13.70 15.07 -13.80
N ASP A 649 -14.73 14.25 -13.56
CA ASP A 649 -15.01 13.02 -14.31
C ASP A 649 -15.93 13.24 -15.53
N GLU A 650 -16.39 14.46 -15.80
CA GLU A 650 -17.21 14.76 -16.97
C GLU A 650 -16.38 14.69 -18.26
N LEU A 651 -16.46 13.53 -18.92
CA LEU A 651 -15.83 13.29 -20.22
C LEU A 651 -16.41 14.19 -21.33
N ALA A 652 -15.53 14.89 -22.05
CA ALA A 652 -15.87 15.59 -23.28
C ALA A 652 -15.64 14.68 -24.49
N VAL A 653 -16.62 14.55 -25.38
CA VAL A 653 -16.49 13.67 -26.55
C VAL A 653 -16.86 14.35 -27.85
N LEU A 654 -16.20 13.97 -28.94
CA LEU A 654 -16.57 14.49 -30.26
C LEU A 654 -18.00 14.08 -30.64
N ALA A 655 -18.31 12.78 -30.56
CA ALA A 655 -19.62 12.23 -30.95
C ALA A 655 -20.18 11.30 -29.86
N ASP A 656 -21.43 11.51 -29.49
CA ASP A 656 -22.13 10.71 -28.49
C ASP A 656 -23.54 10.34 -28.97
N PRO A 657 -23.67 9.37 -29.88
CA PRO A 657 -24.97 8.86 -30.29
C PRO A 657 -25.68 8.06 -29.17
N GLY A 658 -24.98 7.68 -28.11
CA GLY A 658 -25.54 6.90 -27.01
C GLY A 658 -26.22 7.70 -25.90
N HIS A 659 -26.07 9.03 -25.91
CA HIS A 659 -26.58 9.92 -24.86
C HIS A 659 -25.96 9.64 -23.47
N CYS A 660 -24.64 9.47 -23.43
CA CYS A 660 -23.87 9.08 -22.24
C CYS A 660 -23.14 10.23 -21.53
N VAL A 661 -22.84 11.34 -22.20
CA VAL A 661 -22.14 12.50 -21.63
C VAL A 661 -22.90 13.81 -21.82
N ARG A 662 -22.58 14.79 -20.97
CA ARG A 662 -23.17 16.14 -20.99
C ARG A 662 -22.52 17.05 -22.04
N THR A 663 -21.23 16.88 -22.29
CA THR A 663 -20.42 17.76 -23.16
C THR A 663 -19.99 16.99 -24.40
N TYR A 664 -20.56 17.35 -25.55
CA TYR A 664 -20.37 16.64 -26.81
C TYR A 664 -20.35 17.58 -28.02
N GLY A 665 -19.68 17.17 -29.10
CA GLY A 665 -19.67 17.92 -30.37
C GLY A 665 -20.91 17.65 -31.23
N THR A 666 -21.38 16.41 -31.26
CA THR A 666 -22.61 16.01 -31.97
C THR A 666 -23.23 14.73 -31.40
N ARG A 667 -24.55 14.55 -31.62
CA ARG A 667 -25.29 13.30 -31.36
C ARG A 667 -25.40 12.40 -32.60
N ASP A 668 -24.88 12.87 -33.74
CA ASP A 668 -24.97 12.15 -34.98
C ASP A 668 -24.10 10.88 -34.96
N ASP A 669 -24.64 9.78 -35.48
CA ASP A 669 -23.91 8.54 -35.71
C ASP A 669 -23.51 8.45 -37.18
N PHE A 670 -22.28 8.88 -37.48
CA PHE A 670 -21.67 8.84 -38.80
C PHE A 670 -20.26 8.24 -38.73
N LEU A 671 -19.73 7.80 -39.88
CA LEU A 671 -18.38 7.23 -39.94
C LEU A 671 -17.34 8.34 -39.80
N ILE A 672 -16.65 8.38 -38.65
CA ILE A 672 -15.48 9.23 -38.45
C ILE A 672 -14.29 8.53 -39.12
N ALA A 673 -13.54 9.25 -39.96
CA ALA A 673 -12.43 8.67 -40.76
C ALA A 673 -11.37 7.95 -39.90
N SER A 674 -11.13 8.39 -38.67
CA SER A 674 -10.23 7.71 -37.70
C SER A 674 -10.71 6.32 -37.30
N ALA A 675 -11.99 5.98 -37.51
CA ALA A 675 -12.53 4.67 -37.24
C ALA A 675 -12.19 3.63 -38.32
N CYS A 676 -11.83 4.09 -39.53
CA CYS A 676 -11.47 3.22 -40.63
C CYS A 676 -10.15 2.49 -40.33
N LEU A 677 -9.07 3.20 -40.10
CA LEU A 677 -7.76 2.56 -39.96
C LEU A 677 -7.45 2.26 -38.48
N ASN A 678 -6.28 1.68 -38.19
CA ASN A 678 -5.84 1.42 -36.82
C ASN A 678 -4.77 2.44 -36.41
N SER A 679 -3.55 1.99 -36.07
CA SER A 679 -2.45 2.86 -35.68
C SER A 679 -2.07 3.84 -36.79
N THR A 680 -2.21 3.45 -38.06
CA THR A 680 -1.93 4.27 -39.24
C THR A 680 -2.81 5.51 -39.42
N VAL A 681 -3.84 5.72 -38.60
CA VAL A 681 -4.61 6.99 -38.53
C VAL A 681 -4.63 7.56 -37.11
N SER A 682 -3.77 7.03 -36.24
CA SER A 682 -3.79 7.30 -34.81
C SER A 682 -2.39 7.44 -34.24
N GLY A 683 -1.52 8.13 -34.97
CA GLY A 683 -0.18 8.48 -34.54
C GLY A 683 0.80 7.31 -34.62
N LEU A 684 0.47 6.21 -35.32
CA LEU A 684 1.22 4.95 -35.31
C LEU A 684 1.38 4.31 -33.91
N VAL A 685 0.56 4.72 -32.94
CA VAL A 685 0.57 4.17 -31.58
C VAL A 685 -0.39 3.00 -31.48
N SER A 686 -0.01 1.97 -30.73
CA SER A 686 -0.86 0.82 -30.42
C SER A 686 -2.03 1.21 -29.49
N ARG A 687 -2.82 0.22 -29.07
CA ARG A 687 -3.60 0.38 -27.84
C ARG A 687 -2.66 0.37 -26.64
N THR A 688 -3.10 0.92 -25.53
CA THR A 688 -2.30 0.91 -24.31
C THR A 688 -2.23 -0.49 -23.72
N VAL A 689 -1.12 -0.73 -23.04
CA VAL A 689 -0.71 -2.01 -22.48
C VAL A 689 -0.52 -1.82 -20.98
N LEU A 690 -1.12 -2.72 -20.21
CA LEU A 690 -0.89 -2.83 -18.77
C LEU A 690 -0.41 -4.26 -18.50
N ASN A 691 0.87 -4.37 -18.15
CA ASN A 691 1.54 -5.65 -17.94
C ASN A 691 2.57 -5.52 -16.82
N ASP A 692 2.27 -6.13 -15.67
CA ASP A 692 3.05 -6.02 -14.44
C ASP A 692 4.47 -6.64 -14.53
N THR A 693 4.78 -7.35 -15.62
CA THR A 693 6.15 -7.86 -15.88
C THR A 693 7.00 -6.89 -16.69
N LEU A 694 6.39 -5.91 -17.36
CA LEU A 694 7.06 -4.94 -18.22
C LEU A 694 7.01 -3.52 -17.68
N ILE A 695 6.06 -3.24 -16.79
CA ILE A 695 5.75 -1.91 -16.26
C ILE A 695 5.91 -1.97 -14.75
N GLY A 696 6.91 -1.23 -14.24
CA GLY A 696 7.24 -1.18 -12.82
C GLY A 696 6.36 -0.20 -12.03
N PRO A 697 6.39 -0.27 -10.68
CA PRO A 697 5.78 0.75 -9.84
C PRO A 697 6.35 2.14 -10.15
N GLY A 698 5.47 3.13 -10.35
CA GLY A 698 5.86 4.50 -10.70
C GLY A 698 6.15 4.74 -12.19
N GLU A 699 5.94 3.76 -13.06
CA GLU A 699 6.00 3.92 -14.52
C GLU A 699 4.60 4.12 -15.12
N PHE A 700 4.51 4.84 -16.24
CA PHE A 700 3.26 4.95 -16.99
C PHE A 700 2.89 3.61 -17.62
N HIS A 701 1.60 3.40 -17.88
CA HIS A 701 1.13 2.35 -18.77
C HIS A 701 1.84 2.43 -20.14
N GLY A 702 2.05 1.29 -20.79
CA GLY A 702 2.87 1.22 -22.00
C GLY A 702 2.08 1.34 -23.30
N ALA A 703 2.78 1.64 -24.39
CA ALA A 703 2.29 1.44 -25.75
C ALA A 703 3.45 1.24 -26.73
N LYS A 704 3.16 0.67 -27.90
CA LYS A 704 4.10 0.41 -28.99
C LYS A 704 3.94 1.44 -30.10
N TYR A 705 5.05 1.94 -30.61
CA TYR A 705 5.13 2.80 -31.80
C TYR A 705 5.54 1.97 -33.03
N TYR A 706 4.61 1.82 -33.97
CA TYR A 706 4.79 1.04 -35.20
C TYR A 706 5.58 1.80 -36.28
N ARG A 707 6.89 1.98 -36.06
CA ARG A 707 7.80 2.70 -36.97
C ARG A 707 7.84 2.08 -38.37
N GLU A 708 7.68 0.77 -38.46
CA GLU A 708 7.68 -0.02 -39.69
C GLU A 708 6.45 0.26 -40.60
N LEU A 709 5.41 0.89 -40.07
CA LEU A 709 4.19 1.25 -40.80
C LEU A 709 4.18 2.71 -41.28
N ALA A 710 5.31 3.42 -41.19
CA ALA A 710 5.39 4.85 -41.51
C ALA A 710 4.97 5.19 -42.95
N ASP A 711 5.23 4.31 -43.92
CA ASP A 711 4.82 4.52 -45.32
C ASP A 711 3.30 4.54 -45.52
N ASP A 712 2.56 3.98 -44.56
CA ASP A 712 1.11 3.84 -44.58
C ASP A 712 0.40 4.81 -43.63
N ASP A 713 1.15 5.70 -42.97
CA ASP A 713 0.63 6.63 -41.99
C ASP A 713 -0.11 7.81 -42.63
N VAL A 714 -1.37 7.96 -42.25
CA VAL A 714 -2.27 9.05 -42.67
C VAL A 714 -2.75 9.88 -41.47
N SER A 715 -2.13 9.71 -40.29
CA SER A 715 -2.51 10.42 -39.06
C SER A 715 -2.44 11.94 -39.24
N GLN A 716 -1.33 12.47 -39.76
CA GLN A 716 -1.20 13.91 -40.03
C GLN A 716 -2.15 14.37 -41.15
N ARG A 717 -2.35 13.55 -42.19
CA ARG A 717 -3.31 13.87 -43.27
C ARG A 717 -4.73 14.07 -42.74
N LEU A 718 -5.18 13.23 -41.80
CA LEU A 718 -6.46 13.41 -41.10
C LEU A 718 -6.49 14.76 -40.37
N ILE A 719 -5.49 15.04 -39.52
CA ILE A 719 -5.46 16.26 -38.72
C ILE A 719 -5.44 17.51 -39.61
N ASP A 720 -4.60 17.53 -40.64
CA ASP A 720 -4.42 18.68 -41.53
C ASP A 720 -5.67 18.93 -42.38
N THR A 721 -6.30 17.87 -42.90
CA THR A 721 -7.52 17.98 -43.72
C THR A 721 -8.69 18.55 -42.92
N VAL A 722 -8.86 18.12 -41.67
CA VAL A 722 -9.91 18.65 -40.78
C VAL A 722 -9.58 20.07 -40.33
N THR A 723 -8.30 20.34 -40.00
CA THR A 723 -7.84 21.68 -39.64
C THR A 723 -8.08 22.69 -40.78
N ALA A 724 -7.87 22.28 -42.03
CA ALA A 724 -8.13 23.11 -43.20
C ALA A 724 -9.61 23.50 -43.37
N ALA A 725 -10.54 22.72 -42.81
CA ALA A 725 -11.98 23.01 -42.84
C ALA A 725 -12.44 24.00 -41.75
N PHE A 726 -11.59 24.37 -40.78
CA PHE A 726 -11.96 25.24 -39.66
C PHE A 726 -12.53 26.59 -40.08
N ASP A 727 -11.94 27.24 -41.08
CA ASP A 727 -12.42 28.55 -41.54
C ASP A 727 -13.77 28.47 -42.24
N ALA A 728 -14.05 27.37 -42.95
CA ALA A 728 -15.33 27.14 -43.61
C ALA A 728 -16.48 26.97 -42.59
N VAL A 729 -16.20 26.34 -41.45
CA VAL A 729 -17.22 26.08 -40.41
C VAL A 729 -17.36 27.20 -39.39
N ARG A 730 -16.39 28.11 -39.28
CA ARG A 730 -16.28 29.11 -38.20
C ARG A 730 -17.54 29.93 -37.98
N ALA A 731 -18.22 30.35 -39.05
CA ALA A 731 -19.47 31.12 -38.96
C ALA A 731 -20.66 30.32 -38.40
N ARG A 732 -20.61 28.98 -38.46
CA ARG A 732 -21.67 28.07 -37.99
C ARG A 732 -21.50 27.66 -36.52
N VAL A 733 -20.28 27.75 -35.99
CA VAL A 733 -19.95 27.30 -34.62
C VAL A 733 -20.81 27.94 -33.54
N PRO A 734 -21.04 29.28 -33.51
CA PRO A 734 -21.86 29.89 -32.46
C PRO A 734 -23.29 29.33 -32.41
N ALA A 735 -23.89 29.06 -33.58
CA ALA A 735 -25.23 28.49 -33.66
C ALA A 735 -25.24 27.02 -33.20
N ALA A 736 -24.22 26.24 -33.54
CA ALA A 736 -24.07 24.86 -33.09
C ALA A 736 -23.88 24.77 -31.56
N VAL A 737 -23.02 25.62 -31.00
CA VAL A 737 -22.80 25.72 -29.54
C VAL A 737 -24.09 26.12 -28.82
N ALA A 738 -24.82 27.12 -29.33
CA ALA A 738 -26.10 27.53 -28.75
C ALA A 738 -27.13 26.39 -28.81
N ALA A 739 -27.23 25.68 -29.94
CA ALA A 739 -28.15 24.55 -30.08
C ALA A 739 -27.88 23.44 -29.06
N VAL A 740 -26.61 23.13 -28.77
CA VAL A 740 -26.26 22.15 -27.74
C VAL A 740 -26.55 22.71 -26.34
N ARG A 741 -26.07 23.92 -26.03
CA ARG A 741 -26.19 24.53 -24.70
C ARG A 741 -27.65 24.74 -24.26
N ASP A 742 -28.51 25.11 -25.20
CA ASP A 742 -29.92 25.42 -24.94
C ASP A 742 -30.80 24.14 -24.97
N SER A 743 -30.22 22.97 -25.27
CA SER A 743 -30.90 21.67 -25.20
C SER A 743 -30.83 21.02 -23.81
N ASP A 744 -31.64 19.98 -23.56
CA ASP A 744 -31.45 19.12 -22.40
C ASP A 744 -30.26 18.20 -22.62
N ARG A 745 -29.21 18.40 -21.82
CA ARG A 745 -27.93 17.69 -21.92
C ARG A 745 -27.77 16.60 -20.87
N THR A 746 -28.85 16.28 -20.13
CA THR A 746 -28.83 15.22 -19.13
C THR A 746 -28.56 13.87 -19.82
N PRO A 747 -27.51 13.12 -19.41
CA PRO A 747 -27.26 11.79 -19.96
C PRO A 747 -28.46 10.85 -19.74
N THR A 748 -29.04 10.34 -20.82
CA THR A 748 -30.21 9.44 -20.76
C THR A 748 -29.83 7.97 -20.89
N TRP A 749 -28.60 7.68 -21.33
CA TRP A 749 -28.11 6.32 -21.58
C TRP A 749 -28.98 5.53 -22.57
N ALA A 750 -29.67 6.23 -23.48
CA ALA A 750 -30.56 5.62 -24.49
C ALA A 750 -29.83 4.56 -25.35
N GLY A 751 -28.55 4.79 -25.62
CA GLY A 751 -27.70 3.83 -26.33
C GLY A 751 -27.53 2.49 -25.60
N TRP A 752 -27.45 2.50 -24.26
CA TRP A 752 -27.39 1.28 -23.48
C TRP A 752 -28.72 0.52 -23.53
N ALA A 753 -29.85 1.22 -23.36
CA ALA A 753 -31.18 0.63 -23.43
C ALA A 753 -31.46 -0.04 -24.78
N SER A 754 -31.07 0.62 -25.88
CA SER A 754 -31.23 0.07 -27.23
C SER A 754 -30.36 -1.18 -27.47
N VAL A 755 -29.13 -1.21 -26.94
CA VAL A 755 -28.26 -2.39 -27.00
C VAL A 755 -28.84 -3.57 -26.20
N GLU A 756 -29.41 -3.31 -25.03
CA GLU A 756 -30.10 -4.32 -24.21
C GLU A 756 -31.35 -4.88 -24.92
N GLN A 757 -32.15 -4.01 -25.54
CA GLN A 757 -33.32 -4.42 -26.33
C GLN A 757 -32.91 -5.34 -27.49
N VAL A 758 -31.94 -4.91 -28.29
CA VAL A 758 -31.41 -5.72 -29.41
C VAL A 758 -30.83 -7.04 -28.91
N ARG A 759 -30.12 -7.03 -27.78
CA ARG A 759 -29.61 -8.27 -27.17
C ARG A 759 -30.75 -9.25 -26.88
N ALA A 760 -31.82 -8.78 -26.25
CA ALA A 760 -32.95 -9.59 -25.86
C ALA A 760 -33.76 -10.11 -27.07
N GLU A 761 -34.04 -9.24 -28.03
CA GLU A 761 -34.86 -9.55 -29.21
C GLU A 761 -34.19 -10.57 -30.15
N TYR A 762 -32.88 -10.42 -30.37
CA TYR A 762 -32.11 -11.26 -31.28
C TYR A 762 -31.40 -12.43 -30.56
N GLY A 763 -31.69 -12.66 -29.28
CA GLY A 763 -31.15 -13.79 -28.51
C GLY A 763 -29.62 -13.78 -28.36
N VAL A 764 -29.01 -12.60 -28.30
CA VAL A 764 -27.55 -12.45 -28.20
C VAL A 764 -27.10 -12.70 -26.76
N ALA A 765 -26.09 -13.54 -26.54
CA ALA A 765 -25.69 -13.95 -25.19
C ALA A 765 -25.17 -12.80 -24.29
N SER A 766 -24.62 -11.74 -24.90
CA SER A 766 -24.03 -10.61 -24.17
C SER A 766 -24.16 -9.30 -24.94
N VAL A 767 -24.33 -8.20 -24.22
CA VAL A 767 -24.25 -6.83 -24.77
C VAL A 767 -22.87 -6.51 -25.38
N ASN A 768 -21.85 -7.32 -25.12
CA ASN A 768 -20.53 -7.17 -25.76
C ASN A 768 -20.54 -7.64 -27.23
N PHE A 769 -21.51 -8.47 -27.62
CA PHE A 769 -21.70 -8.98 -28.97
C PHE A 769 -22.64 -8.12 -29.83
N VAL A 770 -23.19 -7.06 -29.25
CA VAL A 770 -23.88 -5.99 -29.97
C VAL A 770 -22.90 -4.84 -30.12
N LYS A 771 -22.58 -4.46 -31.37
CA LYS A 771 -21.60 -3.42 -31.71
C LYS A 771 -22.33 -2.23 -32.33
N PRO A 772 -22.74 -1.25 -31.51
CA PRO A 772 -23.57 -0.15 -31.97
C PRO A 772 -22.74 0.95 -32.63
N GLY A 773 -23.31 1.58 -33.65
CA GLY A 773 -22.70 2.71 -34.34
C GLY A 773 -22.12 2.34 -35.71
N VAL A 774 -22.03 3.34 -36.58
CA VAL A 774 -21.49 3.18 -37.94
C VAL A 774 -20.03 2.72 -37.91
N GLY A 775 -19.20 3.33 -37.07
CA GLY A 775 -17.78 2.98 -36.94
C GLY A 775 -17.56 1.55 -36.42
N GLU A 776 -18.26 1.17 -35.35
CA GLU A 776 -18.15 -0.18 -34.77
C GLU A 776 -18.69 -1.26 -35.71
N THR A 777 -19.82 -1.01 -36.39
CA THR A 777 -20.37 -1.93 -37.39
C THR A 777 -19.42 -2.12 -38.57
N THR A 778 -18.78 -1.03 -39.02
CA THR A 778 -17.74 -1.09 -40.05
C THR A 778 -16.58 -1.98 -39.60
N ARG A 779 -16.06 -1.78 -38.38
CA ARG A 779 -14.98 -2.63 -37.83
C ARG A 779 -15.39 -4.10 -37.71
N VAL A 780 -16.62 -4.38 -37.32
CA VAL A 780 -17.16 -5.74 -37.28
C VAL A 780 -17.17 -6.38 -38.66
N LEU A 781 -17.71 -5.66 -39.65
CA LEU A 781 -17.77 -6.10 -41.04
C LEU A 781 -16.40 -6.25 -41.68
N LEU A 782 -15.34 -5.71 -41.11
CA LEU A 782 -13.98 -5.86 -41.66
C LEU A 782 -13.14 -6.87 -40.91
N ARG A 783 -13.35 -7.02 -39.60
CA ARG A 783 -12.37 -7.67 -38.70
C ARG A 783 -12.97 -8.73 -37.79
N ARG A 784 -14.27 -8.98 -37.88
CA ARG A 784 -15.00 -9.96 -37.05
C ARG A 784 -15.87 -10.87 -37.93
N MET A 785 -16.63 -11.76 -37.28
CA MET A 785 -17.61 -12.64 -37.91
C MET A 785 -19.04 -12.18 -37.56
N PRO A 786 -19.56 -11.13 -38.23
CA PRO A 786 -20.95 -10.76 -38.07
C PRO A 786 -21.88 -11.81 -38.68
N TRP A 787 -23.06 -11.93 -38.11
CA TRP A 787 -24.14 -12.74 -38.69
C TRP A 787 -25.36 -11.91 -39.09
N LEU A 788 -25.48 -10.69 -38.59
CA LEU A 788 -26.56 -9.77 -38.92
C LEU A 788 -26.10 -8.32 -38.71
N VAL A 789 -26.54 -7.44 -39.59
CA VAL A 789 -26.41 -5.99 -39.42
C VAL A 789 -27.80 -5.39 -39.34
N LEU A 790 -28.06 -4.61 -38.29
CA LEU A 790 -29.29 -3.87 -38.12
C LEU A 790 -29.06 -2.43 -38.58
N VAL A 791 -29.96 -1.89 -39.40
CA VAL A 791 -29.92 -0.49 -39.85
C VAL A 791 -31.22 0.20 -39.47
N ARG A 792 -31.14 1.47 -39.05
CA ARG A 792 -32.33 2.27 -38.71
C ARG A 792 -33.20 2.56 -39.93
N ASP A 793 -32.54 2.79 -41.06
CA ASP A 793 -33.16 3.14 -42.34
C ASP A 793 -32.45 2.34 -43.45
N ALA A 794 -33.23 1.74 -44.35
CA ALA A 794 -32.73 0.96 -45.47
C ALA A 794 -31.79 1.77 -46.38
N GLU A 795 -32.09 3.05 -46.61
CA GLU A 795 -31.48 3.88 -47.65
C GLU A 795 -30.72 5.09 -47.12
N ALA A 796 -30.53 5.21 -45.79
CA ALA A 796 -29.74 6.30 -45.23
C ALA A 796 -28.34 6.36 -45.87
N PRO A 797 -27.85 7.56 -46.25
CA PRO A 797 -26.52 7.76 -46.83
C PRO A 797 -25.40 7.18 -45.94
N GLU A 798 -25.54 7.31 -44.62
CA GLU A 798 -24.59 6.82 -43.61
C GLU A 798 -24.42 5.29 -43.62
N HIS A 799 -25.34 4.55 -44.25
CA HIS A 799 -25.29 3.10 -44.35
C HIS A 799 -24.73 2.61 -45.69
N ALA A 800 -24.40 3.50 -46.63
CA ALA A 800 -24.00 3.10 -47.98
C ALA A 800 -22.80 2.14 -47.99
N HIS A 801 -21.73 2.45 -47.24
CA HIS A 801 -20.57 1.57 -47.10
C HIS A 801 -20.88 0.32 -46.27
N ILE A 802 -21.75 0.41 -45.25
CA ILE A 802 -22.19 -0.74 -44.45
C ILE A 802 -22.90 -1.76 -45.34
N ARG A 803 -23.83 -1.33 -46.19
CA ARG A 803 -24.55 -2.19 -47.14
C ARG A 803 -23.59 -2.85 -48.14
N LEU A 804 -22.62 -2.09 -48.65
CA LEU A 804 -21.61 -2.60 -49.58
C LEU A 804 -20.73 -3.68 -48.93
N LEU A 805 -20.25 -3.44 -47.71
CA LEU A 805 -19.43 -4.40 -46.95
C LEU A 805 -20.23 -5.64 -46.53
N ALA A 806 -21.48 -5.46 -46.10
CA ALA A 806 -22.37 -6.57 -45.74
C ALA A 806 -22.67 -7.46 -46.95
N ALA A 807 -22.99 -6.86 -48.11
CA ALA A 807 -23.20 -7.58 -49.36
C ALA A 807 -21.96 -8.37 -49.80
N ALA A 808 -20.77 -7.76 -49.72
CA ALA A 808 -19.51 -8.41 -50.06
C ALA A 808 -19.20 -9.63 -49.18
N ARG A 809 -19.65 -9.63 -47.92
CA ARG A 809 -19.44 -10.72 -46.96
C ARG A 809 -20.63 -11.68 -46.82
N GLY A 810 -21.71 -11.46 -47.57
CA GLY A 810 -22.93 -12.26 -47.47
C GLY A 810 -23.64 -12.14 -46.11
N VAL A 811 -23.48 -11.02 -45.43
CA VAL A 811 -24.09 -10.75 -44.12
C VAL A 811 -25.46 -10.09 -44.36
N PRO A 812 -26.57 -10.63 -43.83
CA PRO A 812 -27.88 -10.03 -43.98
C PRO A 812 -27.95 -8.65 -43.30
N VAL A 813 -28.75 -7.77 -43.90
CA VAL A 813 -29.06 -6.43 -43.37
C VAL A 813 -30.56 -6.35 -43.10
N GLU A 814 -30.93 -5.99 -41.88
CA GLU A 814 -32.32 -5.88 -41.41
C GLU A 814 -32.64 -4.46 -40.96
N VAL A 815 -33.85 -3.97 -41.26
CA VAL A 815 -34.27 -2.61 -40.92
C VAL A 815 -35.01 -2.61 -39.58
N VAL A 816 -34.48 -1.85 -38.61
CA VAL A 816 -35.04 -1.69 -37.27
C VAL A 816 -35.20 -0.18 -36.97
N PRO A 817 -36.37 0.41 -37.23
CA PRO A 817 -36.54 1.87 -37.19
C PRO A 817 -36.27 2.53 -35.83
N ASP A 818 -36.44 1.79 -34.73
CA ASP A 818 -36.36 2.33 -33.36
C ASP A 818 -34.96 2.24 -32.73
N LEU A 819 -33.91 1.97 -33.52
CA LEU A 819 -32.54 1.91 -33.01
C LEU A 819 -32.04 3.26 -32.50
N ALA A 820 -31.44 3.30 -31.31
CA ALA A 820 -30.77 4.51 -30.80
C ALA A 820 -29.53 4.92 -31.64
N TYR A 821 -29.00 4.01 -32.45
CA TYR A 821 -27.89 4.23 -33.38
C TYR A 821 -28.34 4.11 -34.83
N SER A 822 -27.56 4.63 -35.77
CA SER A 822 -27.83 4.51 -37.20
C SER A 822 -27.78 3.03 -37.63
N CYS A 823 -26.79 2.28 -37.12
CA CYS A 823 -26.72 0.83 -37.33
C CYS A 823 -26.07 0.08 -36.15
N MET A 824 -26.23 -1.24 -36.11
CA MET A 824 -25.56 -2.14 -35.17
C MET A 824 -25.10 -3.42 -35.86
N GLY A 825 -23.86 -3.84 -35.61
CA GLY A 825 -23.36 -5.16 -36.02
C GLY A 825 -23.55 -6.20 -34.92
N LEU A 826 -24.12 -7.36 -35.26
CA LEU A 826 -24.25 -8.50 -34.35
C LEU A 826 -23.20 -9.56 -34.67
N ILE A 827 -22.40 -9.93 -33.68
CA ILE A 827 -21.35 -10.96 -33.82
C ILE A 827 -21.78 -12.29 -33.20
N LYS A 828 -21.33 -13.40 -33.80
CA LYS A 828 -21.61 -14.75 -33.27
C LYS A 828 -20.73 -15.03 -32.06
N ASP A 829 -21.30 -15.71 -31.08
CA ASP A 829 -20.53 -16.39 -30.03
C ASP A 829 -19.91 -17.65 -30.64
N VAL A 830 -18.59 -17.77 -30.58
CA VAL A 830 -17.85 -18.91 -31.17
C VAL A 830 -17.97 -20.17 -30.29
N GLN A 831 -18.59 -20.05 -29.10
CA GLN A 831 -18.80 -21.17 -28.15
C GLN A 831 -20.21 -21.79 -28.21
N GLN A 832 -21.12 -21.33 -29.06
CA GLN A 832 -22.38 -22.01 -29.34
C GLN A 832 -22.36 -22.59 -30.77
N PRO A 833 -22.75 -23.86 -30.97
CA PRO A 833 -22.69 -24.53 -32.27
C PRO A 833 -23.54 -23.88 -33.35
#